data_AF-A0A224YX49-F1
#
_entry.id   AF-A0A224YX49-F1
#
_cell.length_a   1.000
_cell.length_b   1.000
_cell.length_c   1.000
_cell.angle_alpha   90.00
_cell.angle_beta   90.00
_cell.angle_gamma   90.00
#
_symmetry.space_group_name_H-M   'P 1'
#
loop_
_entity.id
_entity.type
_entity.pdbx_description
1 polymer ?
#
loop_
_entity_poly.entity_id
_entity_poly.type
_entity_poly.pdbx_seq_one_letter_code
_entity_poly.pdbx_strand_id
1 'polypeptide(L)'
;MLVLKVVQQSERHLDKVLNIDEFVRRIFSVMYSNDPVARALTLRTLGSIAAIVAERKDLHHSIRSSLESHDAVEQEAAIFAAARFAAQSKAFAANMCARIGQMIQGLATPVDTKLRLLGVLEGLHQDAPTAALVRDECLHRLLPRYPSQSLVQATLRVLTRLAAATVTHIPSQIGTLVEYLRDDPREGVKAQALDDLCLLATEQPHLWDTDSVHAVVQYALSTPYLNLKCGALSVLVLLAQSVAVDKFDLMPDGPVLQLCREGIFHHQVRLASASIRLLTHLAIHASREDLLDLMPEVSSAIETLLMILCTQESDSDDASHALRGCLRCIVLLCDADPDLCSQFVDVLGSFLSFWSGAAMLSVCEGLCALGSRRCGVLSRIEPRIRQLLSTASRGAMPAIPPKALVLLWTLVLQAGVERGSVPISLDEGLAGMDAWSVYRIARQATRYGHFAAAAPLFANLANKVSSEQLHFWLVSLAELCRAEESLLVRTGQTQLTDALTHYVRAISALKAATTPAHALQFQAEYVRLRCEGVRAHAQLLQACGCLRTAPPPAIAASVASATRDELQKCGRVVAQLRKCSRDFKSLADQYGVLYQTLFDADPGTLRNVQLLQQNALLVMQAIDRISQYNQGINSSEEGSSLVWMEQQPSSSSSSLSEHRLLEAAHRGLLWLRDLRHQNTLTPQQVQLVERLSQELVLVAPCLPRYFFQALQATTIKLAVSPQQKGTGEPLFLAQQAQLALRVEGVVQHRSPPGSPARTVHKVLVSLTTTPPGRSQNTTPDTKIPSGGDTVQLSEVVQPHNDYFQAQFLVALTGQGLHTVTIDTAVLDAQHTLWKTGPQVSLTVKCHDDAKPSTSMAGPSGMAPALKPPAPPPPPQPFPAPARVP
;
A
#
# COMPACT_ATOMS: atom_id res chain seq x y z
N MET A 1 8.71 14.56 -34.53
CA MET A 1 7.51 14.41 -33.67
C MET A 1 7.51 13.13 -32.84
N LEU A 2 7.65 11.94 -33.43
CA LEU A 2 7.61 10.67 -32.68
C LEU A 2 8.70 10.58 -31.60
N VAL A 3 9.94 10.97 -31.93
CA VAL A 3 11.05 11.03 -30.96
C VAL A 3 10.71 11.91 -29.77
N LEU A 4 10.16 13.12 -30.00
CA LEU A 4 9.70 14.00 -28.93
C LEU A 4 8.65 13.32 -28.03
N LYS A 5 7.65 12.64 -28.62
CA LYS A 5 6.63 11.92 -27.84
C LYS A 5 7.25 10.81 -26.99
N VAL A 6 8.22 10.07 -27.53
CA VAL A 6 8.94 9.04 -26.77
C VAL A 6 9.70 9.66 -25.61
N VAL A 7 10.46 10.74 -25.85
CA VAL A 7 11.21 11.45 -24.80
C VAL A 7 10.29 11.95 -23.69
N GLN A 8 9.14 12.53 -24.04
CA GLN A 8 8.13 12.99 -23.07
C GLN A 8 7.52 11.84 -22.26
N GLN A 9 7.37 10.66 -22.86
CA GLN A 9 6.86 9.47 -22.17
C GLN A 9 7.93 8.77 -21.32
N SER A 10 9.22 8.93 -21.64
CA SER A 10 10.33 8.24 -20.98
C SER A 10 11.19 9.15 -20.08
N GLU A 11 10.62 10.24 -19.56
CA GLU A 11 11.32 11.22 -18.70
C GLU A 11 12.07 10.56 -17.53
N ARG A 12 11.46 9.57 -16.87
CA ARG A 12 12.05 8.82 -15.74
C ARG A 12 13.29 7.98 -16.09
N HIS A 13 13.62 7.87 -17.38
CA HIS A 13 14.75 7.09 -17.86
C HIS A 13 15.89 7.97 -18.40
N LEU A 14 15.73 9.29 -18.40
CA LEU A 14 16.74 10.20 -18.94
C LEU A 14 18.07 10.13 -18.18
N ASP A 15 18.03 9.89 -16.87
CA ASP A 15 19.24 9.77 -16.03
C ASP A 15 20.09 8.54 -16.37
N LYS A 16 19.57 7.63 -17.21
CA LYS A 16 20.29 6.43 -17.68
C LYS A 16 21.12 6.69 -18.94
N VAL A 17 21.07 7.90 -19.50
CA VAL A 17 21.83 8.25 -20.70
C VAL A 17 23.29 8.48 -20.33
N LEU A 18 24.18 7.59 -20.79
CA LEU A 18 25.62 7.65 -20.45
C LEU A 18 26.36 8.77 -21.20
N ASN A 19 26.07 8.95 -22.51
CA ASN A 19 26.75 9.94 -23.35
C ASN A 19 25.80 11.10 -23.68
N ILE A 20 25.62 11.99 -22.69
CA ILE A 20 24.73 13.15 -22.78
C ILE A 20 25.21 14.12 -23.88
N ASP A 21 26.52 14.33 -24.01
CA ASP A 21 27.08 15.31 -24.94
C ASP A 21 26.77 14.97 -26.41
N GLU A 22 27.00 13.72 -26.82
CA GLU A 22 26.71 13.28 -28.18
C GLU A 22 25.20 13.24 -28.45
N PHE A 23 24.41 12.85 -27.44
CA PHE A 23 22.94 12.85 -27.53
C PHE A 23 22.39 14.26 -27.80
N VAL A 24 22.84 15.26 -27.01
CA VAL A 24 22.42 16.65 -27.17
C VAL A 24 22.91 17.24 -28.47
N ARG A 25 24.18 16.99 -28.85
CA ARG A 25 24.77 17.53 -30.08
C ARG A 25 23.95 17.17 -31.32
N ARG A 26 23.46 15.92 -31.42
CA ARG A 26 22.64 15.44 -32.54
C ARG A 26 21.25 16.07 -32.60
N ILE A 27 20.68 16.40 -31.45
CA ILE A 27 19.37 17.06 -31.38
C ILE A 27 19.54 18.55 -31.69
N PHE A 28 20.51 19.19 -31.05
CA PHE A 28 20.73 20.63 -31.13
C PHE A 28 21.15 21.09 -32.53
N SER A 29 21.81 20.26 -33.34
CA SER A 29 22.20 20.63 -34.71
C SER A 29 21.01 21.06 -35.60
N VAL A 30 19.80 20.61 -35.28
CA VAL A 30 18.56 20.97 -36.00
C VAL A 30 18.09 22.40 -35.68
N MET A 31 18.57 23.03 -34.60
CA MET A 31 18.22 24.42 -34.25
C MET A 31 18.65 25.44 -35.30
N TYR A 32 19.64 25.11 -36.13
CA TYR A 32 20.14 25.97 -37.21
C TYR A 32 19.37 25.83 -38.53
N SER A 33 18.28 25.05 -38.56
CA SER A 33 17.45 24.93 -39.76
C SER A 33 16.60 26.17 -40.01
N ASN A 34 16.28 26.44 -41.27
CA ASN A 34 15.35 27.51 -41.65
C ASN A 34 13.87 27.14 -41.46
N ASP A 35 13.56 25.90 -41.06
CA ASP A 35 12.19 25.45 -40.83
C ASP A 35 11.77 25.75 -39.38
N PRO A 36 10.79 26.66 -39.15
CA PRO A 36 10.32 26.99 -37.80
C PRO A 36 9.68 25.80 -37.08
N VAL A 37 9.08 24.85 -37.80
CA VAL A 37 8.49 23.65 -37.19
C VAL A 37 9.57 22.70 -36.69
N ALA A 38 10.66 22.53 -37.46
CA ALA A 38 11.81 21.74 -37.04
C ALA A 38 12.50 22.35 -35.80
N ARG A 39 12.68 23.68 -35.78
CA ARG A 39 13.19 24.40 -34.59
C ARG A 39 12.25 24.26 -33.39
N ALA A 40 10.95 24.39 -33.58
CA ALA A 40 9.95 24.21 -32.53
C ALA A 40 9.97 22.78 -31.92
N LEU A 41 10.05 21.75 -32.76
CA LEU A 41 10.17 20.36 -32.29
C LEU A 41 11.46 20.13 -31.53
N THR A 42 12.56 20.75 -31.97
CA THR A 42 13.85 20.67 -31.29
C THR A 42 13.79 21.35 -29.92
N LEU A 43 13.25 22.57 -29.83
CA LEU A 43 13.04 23.28 -28.55
C LEU A 43 12.17 22.47 -27.58
N ARG A 44 11.07 21.89 -28.05
CA ARG A 44 10.24 21.00 -27.20
C ARG A 44 11.00 19.76 -26.75
N THR A 45 11.87 19.21 -27.59
CA THR A 45 12.70 18.05 -27.23
C THR A 45 13.72 18.44 -26.17
N LEU A 46 14.43 19.56 -26.36
CA LEU A 46 15.37 20.13 -25.39
C LEU A 46 14.70 20.41 -24.04
N GLY A 47 13.53 21.06 -24.05
CA GLY A 47 12.74 21.29 -22.83
C GLY A 47 12.31 20.00 -22.12
N SER A 48 12.04 18.94 -22.89
CA SER A 48 11.65 17.63 -22.31
C SER A 48 12.83 16.89 -21.69
N ILE A 49 14.07 17.22 -22.06
CA ILE A 49 15.29 16.65 -21.47
C ILE A 49 15.99 17.57 -20.46
N ALA A 50 15.35 18.68 -20.06
CA ALA A 50 15.94 19.70 -19.20
C ALA A 50 16.59 19.11 -17.93
N ALA A 51 16.01 18.07 -17.32
CA ALA A 51 16.55 17.38 -16.14
C ALA A 51 18.03 16.97 -16.25
N ILE A 52 18.53 16.66 -17.46
CA ILE A 52 19.91 16.21 -17.69
C ILE A 52 20.79 17.25 -18.40
N VAL A 53 20.23 18.37 -18.88
CA VAL A 53 20.97 19.36 -19.71
C VAL A 53 20.77 20.81 -19.29
N ALA A 54 20.07 21.06 -18.18
CA ALA A 54 19.64 22.40 -17.79
C ALA A 54 20.79 23.39 -17.59
N GLU A 55 22.05 22.97 -17.43
CA GLU A 55 23.20 23.87 -17.22
C GLU A 55 23.96 24.27 -18.50
N ARG A 56 23.50 23.80 -19.66
CA ARG A 56 24.17 24.08 -20.94
C ARG A 56 23.87 25.49 -21.48
N LYS A 57 24.90 26.34 -21.53
CA LYS A 57 24.80 27.77 -21.92
C LYS A 57 24.41 28.01 -23.38
N ASP A 58 24.84 27.14 -24.28
CA ASP A 58 24.46 27.17 -25.70
C ASP A 58 22.94 26.98 -25.86
N LEU A 59 22.35 26.05 -25.09
CA LEU A 59 20.90 25.85 -25.04
C LEU A 59 20.19 27.06 -24.43
N HIS A 60 20.74 27.64 -23.36
CA HIS A 60 20.17 28.84 -22.72
C HIS A 60 20.04 29.99 -23.72
N HIS A 61 21.11 30.25 -24.47
CA HIS A 61 21.14 31.32 -25.45
C HIS A 61 20.11 31.08 -26.56
N SER A 62 20.05 29.86 -27.09
CA SER A 62 19.12 29.49 -28.16
C SER A 62 17.65 29.58 -27.74
N ILE A 63 17.31 29.13 -26.53
CA ILE A 63 15.95 29.27 -25.99
C ILE A 63 15.60 30.75 -25.85
N ARG A 64 16.51 31.56 -25.30
CA ARG A 64 16.31 33.00 -25.12
C ARG A 64 16.10 33.73 -26.46
N SER A 65 16.88 33.41 -27.49
CA SER A 65 16.71 34.01 -28.82
C SER A 65 15.39 33.60 -29.46
N SER A 66 14.99 32.33 -29.34
CA SER A 66 13.75 31.83 -29.96
C SER A 66 12.46 32.37 -29.31
N LEU A 67 12.53 32.96 -28.10
CA LEU A 67 11.39 33.69 -27.50
C LEU A 67 11.02 34.95 -28.30
N GLU A 68 11.97 35.52 -29.03
CA GLU A 68 11.78 36.71 -29.89
C GLU A 68 11.38 36.34 -31.32
N SER A 69 11.18 35.05 -31.63
CA SER A 69 10.84 34.60 -32.97
C SER A 69 9.54 35.22 -33.47
N HIS A 70 9.51 35.55 -34.77
CA HIS A 70 8.30 35.98 -35.47
C HIS A 70 7.36 34.82 -35.78
N ASP A 71 7.86 33.57 -35.72
CA ASP A 71 7.07 32.36 -35.93
C ASP A 71 6.39 31.93 -34.63
N ALA A 72 5.06 32.01 -34.60
CA ALA A 72 4.27 31.68 -33.40
C ALA A 72 4.53 30.26 -32.87
N VAL A 73 4.71 29.28 -33.76
CA VAL A 73 4.96 27.87 -33.39
C VAL A 73 6.32 27.70 -32.70
N GLU A 74 7.34 28.43 -33.16
CA GLU A 74 8.67 28.42 -32.54
C GLU A 74 8.63 29.16 -31.20
N GLN A 75 8.01 30.33 -31.14
CA GLN A 75 7.86 31.09 -29.91
C GLN A 75 7.14 30.28 -28.83
N GLU A 76 6.07 29.56 -29.17
CA GLU A 76 5.36 28.66 -28.26
C GLU A 76 6.25 27.53 -27.73
N ALA A 77 7.06 26.93 -28.59
CA ALA A 77 8.02 25.91 -28.20
C ALA A 77 9.14 26.47 -27.32
N ALA A 78 9.58 27.71 -27.57
CA ALA A 78 10.56 28.41 -26.75
C ALA A 78 10.01 28.71 -25.36
N ILE A 79 8.75 29.13 -25.23
CA ILE A 79 8.08 29.34 -23.93
C ILE A 79 8.03 28.02 -23.15
N PHE A 80 7.65 26.92 -23.80
CA PHE A 80 7.67 25.59 -23.18
C PHE A 80 9.07 25.21 -22.69
N ALA A 81 10.10 25.36 -23.55
CA ALA A 81 11.48 25.05 -23.19
C ALA A 81 11.98 25.94 -22.04
N ALA A 82 11.66 27.24 -22.07
CA ALA A 82 12.01 28.19 -21.03
C ALA A 82 11.41 27.79 -19.68
N ALA A 83 10.13 27.42 -19.62
CA ALA A 83 9.49 26.96 -18.38
C ALA A 83 10.20 25.71 -17.81
N ARG A 84 10.55 24.75 -18.67
CA ARG A 84 11.21 23.50 -18.25
C ARG A 84 12.65 23.71 -17.78
N PHE A 85 13.40 24.59 -18.43
CA PHE A 85 14.76 24.95 -18.00
C PHE A 85 14.75 25.80 -16.73
N ALA A 86 13.81 26.74 -16.62
CA ALA A 86 13.62 27.55 -15.41
C ALA A 86 13.38 26.69 -14.17
N ALA A 87 12.58 25.62 -14.31
CA ALA A 87 12.30 24.68 -13.23
C ALA A 87 13.48 23.77 -12.83
N GLN A 88 14.64 23.85 -13.51
CA GLN A 88 15.79 22.97 -13.26
C GLN A 88 17.09 23.76 -13.03
N SER A 89 17.32 24.85 -13.75
CA SER A 89 18.54 25.65 -13.67
C SER A 89 18.31 27.00 -12.98
N LYS A 90 18.97 27.16 -11.84
CA LYS A 90 19.02 28.43 -11.09
C LYS A 90 19.58 29.58 -11.93
N ALA A 91 20.69 29.34 -12.66
CA ALA A 91 21.33 30.37 -13.47
C ALA A 91 20.45 30.81 -14.64
N PHE A 92 19.73 29.88 -15.27
CA PHE A 92 18.76 30.21 -16.31
C PHE A 92 17.57 30.99 -15.75
N ALA A 93 17.01 30.53 -14.62
CA ALA A 93 15.86 31.15 -13.96
C ALA A 93 16.10 32.64 -13.64
N ALA A 94 17.22 32.95 -12.97
CA ALA A 94 17.59 34.32 -12.60
C ALA A 94 17.67 35.26 -13.81
N ASN A 95 18.22 34.76 -14.93
CA ASN A 95 18.35 35.55 -16.16
C ASN A 95 17.04 35.68 -16.95
N MET A 96 16.10 34.75 -16.77
CA MET A 96 14.85 34.70 -17.52
C MET A 96 13.77 35.60 -16.93
N CYS A 97 13.74 35.79 -15.61
CA CYS A 97 12.71 36.59 -14.91
C CYS A 97 12.51 37.98 -15.53
N ALA A 98 13.60 38.77 -15.63
CA ALA A 98 13.54 40.12 -16.19
C ALA A 98 13.05 40.14 -17.65
N ARG A 99 13.44 39.12 -18.43
CA ARG A 99 13.07 39.03 -19.85
C ARG A 99 11.59 38.71 -20.02
N ILE A 100 11.08 37.74 -19.26
CA ILE A 100 9.66 37.37 -19.28
C ILE A 100 8.80 38.54 -18.81
N GLY A 101 9.22 39.23 -17.74
CA GLY A 101 8.55 40.46 -17.27
C GLY A 101 8.44 41.53 -18.36
N GLN A 102 9.55 41.81 -19.07
CA GLN A 102 9.54 42.74 -20.22
C GLN A 102 8.56 42.32 -21.32
N MET A 103 8.54 41.03 -21.67
CA MET A 103 7.64 40.52 -22.71
C MET A 103 6.17 40.61 -22.31
N ILE A 104 5.83 40.35 -21.04
CA ILE A 104 4.47 40.50 -20.52
C ILE A 104 4.05 41.98 -20.50
N GLN A 105 4.95 42.87 -20.12
CA GLN A 105 4.71 44.31 -20.11
C GLN A 105 4.56 44.90 -21.52
N GLY A 106 5.14 44.24 -22.53
CA GLY A 106 5.06 44.64 -23.93
C GLY A 106 3.62 44.77 -24.44
N LEU A 107 3.30 45.91 -25.06
CA LEU A 107 2.00 46.15 -25.70
C LEU A 107 1.80 45.32 -26.97
N ALA A 108 2.90 44.97 -27.65
CA ALA A 108 2.89 44.15 -28.86
C ALA A 108 2.62 42.66 -28.60
N THR A 109 2.70 42.21 -27.34
CA THR A 109 2.51 40.81 -26.97
C THR A 109 1.01 40.51 -26.82
N PRO A 110 0.44 39.56 -27.61
CA PRO A 110 -0.95 39.16 -27.47
C PRO A 110 -1.28 38.60 -26.09
N VAL A 111 -2.53 38.74 -25.64
CA VAL A 111 -2.98 38.28 -24.30
C VAL A 111 -2.72 36.79 -24.10
N ASP A 112 -2.97 35.95 -25.11
CA ASP A 112 -2.72 34.51 -25.03
C ASP A 112 -1.24 34.20 -24.79
N THR A 113 -0.33 34.94 -25.43
CA THR A 113 1.11 34.80 -25.21
C THR A 113 1.49 35.26 -23.81
N LYS A 114 0.89 36.35 -23.29
CA LYS A 114 1.09 36.80 -21.90
C LYS A 114 0.68 35.73 -20.89
N LEU A 115 -0.48 35.09 -21.10
CA LEU A 115 -0.96 34.00 -20.25
C LEU A 115 -0.01 32.80 -20.24
N ARG A 116 0.58 32.44 -21.38
CA ARG A 116 1.58 31.36 -21.46
C ARG A 116 2.90 31.73 -20.78
N LEU A 117 3.33 32.99 -20.93
CA LEU A 117 4.56 33.51 -20.30
C LEU A 117 4.47 33.51 -18.76
N LEU A 118 3.28 33.72 -18.19
CA LEU A 118 3.04 33.55 -16.75
C LEU A 118 3.37 32.12 -16.28
N GLY A 119 3.12 31.11 -17.11
CA GLY A 119 3.51 29.72 -16.80
C GLY A 119 5.02 29.50 -16.69
N VAL A 120 5.85 30.37 -17.28
CA VAL A 120 7.31 30.33 -17.09
C VAL A 120 7.69 30.82 -15.70
N LEU A 121 7.01 31.86 -15.19
CA LEU A 121 7.27 32.44 -13.88
C LEU A 121 7.02 31.45 -12.73
N GLU A 122 6.08 30.52 -12.90
CA GLU A 122 5.80 29.44 -11.95
C GLU A 122 7.05 28.59 -11.65
N GLY A 123 7.89 28.34 -12.65
CA GLY A 123 9.10 27.53 -12.51
C GLY A 123 10.28 28.24 -11.84
N LEU A 124 10.17 29.54 -11.58
CA LEU A 124 11.26 30.40 -11.09
C LEU A 124 11.36 30.41 -9.55
N HIS A 125 11.35 29.24 -8.93
CA HIS A 125 11.39 29.04 -7.47
C HIS A 125 12.69 28.40 -6.96
N GLN A 126 13.71 28.23 -7.83
CA GLN A 126 14.96 27.52 -7.51
C GLN A 126 15.77 28.17 -6.38
N ASP A 127 15.61 29.48 -6.19
CA ASP A 127 16.22 30.19 -5.08
C ASP A 127 15.37 31.35 -4.60
N ALA A 128 15.53 31.68 -3.31
CA ALA A 128 14.78 32.73 -2.64
C ALA A 128 14.82 34.11 -3.34
N PRO A 129 15.97 34.63 -3.84
CA PRO A 129 15.98 35.95 -4.45
C PRO A 129 15.24 35.98 -5.79
N THR A 130 15.33 34.94 -6.62
CA THR A 130 14.57 34.89 -7.88
C THR A 130 13.07 34.80 -7.60
N ALA A 131 12.66 33.97 -6.63
CA ALA A 131 11.26 33.89 -6.23
C ALA A 131 10.74 35.23 -5.69
N ALA A 132 11.53 35.95 -4.89
CA ALA A 132 11.17 37.28 -4.40
C ALA A 132 11.01 38.29 -5.55
N LEU A 133 11.88 38.27 -6.56
CA LEU A 133 11.77 39.11 -7.75
C LEU A 133 10.49 38.82 -8.55
N VAL A 134 10.15 37.55 -8.74
CA VAL A 134 8.92 37.15 -9.42
C VAL A 134 7.70 37.60 -8.64
N ARG A 135 7.72 37.44 -7.31
CA ARG A 135 6.65 37.89 -6.42
C ARG A 135 6.45 39.40 -6.52
N ASP A 136 7.53 40.19 -6.45
CA ASP A 136 7.50 41.65 -6.57
C ASP A 136 6.92 42.09 -7.92
N GLU A 137 7.38 41.49 -9.02
CA GLU A 137 6.90 41.76 -10.37
C GLU A 137 5.40 41.47 -10.50
N CYS A 138 4.94 40.32 -9.97
CA CYS A 138 3.53 39.94 -9.99
C CYS A 138 2.65 40.89 -9.14
N LEU A 139 3.04 41.19 -7.90
CA LEU A 139 2.25 42.00 -6.96
C LEU A 139 2.22 43.47 -7.33
N HIS A 140 3.37 44.06 -7.66
CA HIS A 140 3.49 45.51 -7.83
C HIS A 140 3.34 45.96 -9.28
N ARG A 141 3.54 45.08 -10.27
CA ARG A 141 3.44 45.46 -11.70
C ARG A 141 2.31 44.75 -12.42
N LEU A 142 2.18 43.42 -12.29
CA LEU A 142 1.22 42.69 -13.10
C LEU A 142 -0.22 42.87 -12.61
N LEU A 143 -0.50 42.61 -11.32
CA LEU A 143 -1.85 42.72 -10.77
C LEU A 143 -2.45 44.13 -10.91
N PRO A 144 -1.73 45.24 -10.63
CA PRO A 144 -2.31 46.58 -10.73
C PRO A 144 -2.49 47.05 -12.17
N ARG A 145 -1.63 46.64 -13.11
CA ARG A 145 -1.64 47.13 -14.50
C ARG A 145 -2.49 46.29 -15.45
N TYR A 146 -2.77 45.04 -15.11
CA TYR A 146 -3.53 44.12 -15.96
C TYR A 146 -4.77 43.58 -15.23
N PRO A 147 -5.83 44.39 -15.10
CA PRO A 147 -7.01 44.04 -14.31
C PRO A 147 -7.95 43.05 -15.01
N SER A 148 -7.58 42.43 -16.14
CA SER A 148 -8.46 41.46 -16.78
C SER A 148 -8.64 40.22 -15.92
N GLN A 149 -9.84 39.64 -15.87
CA GLN A 149 -10.13 38.50 -15.01
C GLN A 149 -9.16 37.33 -15.25
N SER A 150 -8.88 36.98 -16.51
CA SER A 150 -7.99 35.88 -16.88
C SER A 150 -6.53 36.12 -16.46
N LEU A 151 -6.02 37.36 -16.57
CA LEU A 151 -4.66 37.68 -16.15
C LEU A 151 -4.53 37.73 -14.63
N VAL A 152 -5.53 38.26 -13.92
CA VAL A 152 -5.57 38.26 -12.45
C VAL A 152 -5.58 36.81 -11.94
N GLN A 153 -6.48 35.97 -12.46
CA GLN A 153 -6.55 34.56 -12.07
C GLN A 153 -5.22 33.81 -12.32
N ALA A 154 -4.61 34.01 -13.50
CA ALA A 154 -3.33 33.39 -13.83
C ALA A 154 -2.19 33.90 -12.94
N THR A 155 -2.17 35.20 -12.61
CA THR A 155 -1.14 35.81 -11.76
C THR A 155 -1.26 35.36 -10.31
N LEU A 156 -2.48 35.27 -9.76
CA LEU A 156 -2.72 34.70 -8.43
C LEU A 156 -2.24 33.24 -8.37
N ARG A 157 -2.57 32.44 -9.38
CA ARG A 157 -2.11 31.04 -9.46
C ARG A 157 -0.58 30.93 -9.47
N VAL A 158 0.12 31.80 -10.21
CA VAL A 158 1.60 31.85 -10.21
C VAL A 158 2.12 32.19 -8.82
N LEU A 159 1.58 33.23 -8.18
CA LEU A 159 1.97 33.64 -6.82
C LEU A 159 1.74 32.51 -5.80
N THR A 160 0.61 31.83 -5.89
CA THR A 160 0.25 30.72 -5.00
C THR A 160 1.17 29.51 -5.18
N ARG A 161 1.43 29.10 -6.43
CA ARG A 161 2.33 27.98 -6.71
C ARG A 161 3.78 28.30 -6.34
N LEU A 162 4.22 29.54 -6.56
CA LEU A 162 5.53 30.01 -6.14
C LEU A 162 5.66 29.95 -4.62
N ALA A 163 4.64 30.43 -3.88
CA ALA A 163 4.62 30.37 -2.43
C ALA A 163 4.60 28.93 -1.90
N ALA A 164 3.83 28.03 -2.53
CA ALA A 164 3.79 26.61 -2.18
C ALA A 164 5.16 25.93 -2.40
N ALA A 165 5.88 26.29 -3.46
CA ALA A 165 7.20 25.74 -3.77
C ALA A 165 8.32 26.28 -2.86
N THR A 166 8.27 27.55 -2.45
CA THR A 166 9.33 28.15 -1.61
C THR A 166 9.03 28.13 -0.12
N VAL A 167 7.78 27.93 0.29
CA VAL A 167 7.28 27.90 1.68
C VAL A 167 7.40 29.24 2.43
N THR A 168 8.32 30.13 2.04
CA THR A 168 8.67 31.38 2.74
C THR A 168 7.57 32.43 2.79
N HIS A 169 6.69 32.48 1.78
CA HIS A 169 5.74 33.58 1.60
C HIS A 169 4.28 33.16 1.79
N ILE A 170 4.03 31.96 2.31
CA ILE A 170 2.68 31.40 2.43
C ILE A 170 1.75 32.31 3.26
N PRO A 171 2.10 32.77 4.47
CA PRO A 171 1.21 33.66 5.24
C PRO A 171 0.85 34.94 4.49
N SER A 172 1.84 35.58 3.87
CA SER A 172 1.60 36.79 3.06
C SER A 172 0.76 36.52 1.82
N GLN A 173 0.86 35.32 1.23
CA GLN A 173 0.05 34.93 0.09
C GLN A 173 -1.39 34.65 0.49
N ILE A 174 -1.61 33.99 1.64
CA ILE A 174 -2.96 33.81 2.21
C ILE A 174 -3.61 35.17 2.44
N GLY A 175 -2.88 36.13 3.03
CA GLY A 175 -3.34 37.51 3.20
C GLY A 175 -3.79 38.14 1.88
N THR A 176 -2.98 38.08 0.83
CA THR A 176 -3.36 38.57 -0.51
C THR A 176 -4.61 37.89 -1.05
N LEU A 177 -4.71 36.57 -0.95
CA LEU A 177 -5.88 35.82 -1.44
C LEU A 177 -7.15 36.21 -0.69
N VAL A 178 -7.07 36.39 0.64
CA VAL A 178 -8.18 36.87 1.49
C VAL A 178 -8.61 38.29 1.12
N GLU A 179 -7.67 39.19 0.82
CA GLU A 179 -7.98 40.54 0.31
C GLU A 179 -8.78 40.46 -1.00
N TYR A 180 -8.36 39.62 -1.95
CA TYR A 180 -9.13 39.41 -3.20
C TYR A 180 -10.50 38.78 -2.98
N LEU A 181 -10.68 37.93 -1.94
CA LEU A 181 -12.00 37.42 -1.58
C LEU A 181 -12.93 38.52 -1.06
N ARG A 182 -12.41 39.41 -0.22
CA ARG A 182 -13.17 40.50 0.39
C ARG A 182 -13.49 41.62 -0.61
N ASP A 183 -12.47 42.10 -1.32
CA ASP A 183 -12.50 43.40 -1.97
C ASP A 183 -12.79 43.33 -3.48
N ASP A 184 -12.44 42.24 -4.17
CA ASP A 184 -12.70 42.10 -5.61
C ASP A 184 -14.19 41.85 -5.88
N PRO A 185 -14.84 42.45 -6.90
CA PRO A 185 -16.25 42.19 -7.17
C PRO A 185 -16.51 40.94 -8.03
N ARG A 186 -15.50 40.36 -8.67
CA ARG A 186 -15.68 39.35 -9.73
C ARG A 186 -15.71 37.95 -9.14
N GLU A 187 -16.81 37.24 -9.35
CA GLU A 187 -16.99 35.85 -8.88
C GLU A 187 -15.87 34.92 -9.34
N GLY A 188 -15.41 35.03 -10.60
CA GLY A 188 -14.32 34.20 -11.11
C GLY A 188 -12.98 34.41 -10.40
N VAL A 189 -12.68 35.64 -9.98
CA VAL A 189 -11.44 35.93 -9.21
C VAL A 189 -11.55 35.35 -7.81
N LYS A 190 -12.71 35.51 -7.16
CA LYS A 190 -12.97 34.90 -5.84
C LYS A 190 -12.89 33.38 -5.89
N ALA A 191 -13.48 32.76 -6.91
CA ALA A 191 -13.40 31.31 -7.10
C ALA A 191 -11.95 30.84 -7.24
N GLN A 192 -11.12 31.53 -8.05
CA GLN A 192 -9.69 31.20 -8.15
C GLN A 192 -8.96 31.40 -6.83
N ALA A 193 -9.27 32.44 -6.06
CA ALA A 193 -8.67 32.65 -4.75
C ALA A 193 -9.01 31.52 -3.78
N LEU A 194 -10.26 31.00 -3.80
CA LEU A 194 -10.67 29.84 -3.01
C LEU A 194 -9.95 28.56 -3.46
N ASP A 195 -9.81 28.33 -4.77
CA ASP A 195 -9.04 27.20 -5.32
C ASP A 195 -7.56 27.26 -4.87
N ASP A 196 -6.97 28.45 -4.90
CA ASP A 196 -5.60 28.69 -4.46
C ASP A 196 -5.44 28.50 -2.95
N LEU A 197 -6.41 28.94 -2.14
CA LEU A 197 -6.43 28.65 -0.70
C LEU A 197 -6.60 27.15 -0.41
N CYS A 198 -7.39 26.41 -1.20
CA CYS A 198 -7.49 24.96 -1.08
C CYS A 198 -6.14 24.27 -1.35
N LEU A 199 -5.39 24.74 -2.36
CA LEU A 199 -4.03 24.25 -2.63
C LEU A 199 -3.12 24.47 -1.42
N LEU A 200 -3.10 25.69 -0.86
CA LEU A 200 -2.26 26.00 0.31
C LEU A 200 -2.68 25.24 1.58
N ALA A 201 -3.98 25.07 1.80
CA ALA A 201 -4.50 24.26 2.92
C ALA A 201 -4.15 22.77 2.79
N THR A 202 -4.02 22.26 1.56
CA THR A 202 -3.65 20.86 1.30
C THR A 202 -2.15 20.64 1.46
N GLU A 203 -1.32 21.52 0.89
CA GLU A 203 0.14 21.34 0.84
C GLU A 203 0.82 21.71 2.16
N GLN A 204 0.41 22.82 2.80
CA GLN A 204 1.11 23.40 3.96
C GLN A 204 0.14 23.91 5.04
N PRO A 205 -0.73 23.05 5.60
CA PRO A 205 -1.74 23.47 6.59
C PRO A 205 -1.14 24.09 7.86
N HIS A 206 0.03 23.62 8.30
CA HIS A 206 0.68 24.06 9.54
C HIS A 206 1.16 25.52 9.54
N LEU A 207 1.13 26.20 8.39
CA LEU A 207 1.53 27.60 8.26
C LEU A 207 0.35 28.58 8.30
N TRP A 208 -0.87 28.08 8.52
CA TRP A 208 -2.05 28.91 8.75
C TRP A 208 -2.09 29.41 10.18
N ASP A 209 -2.47 30.67 10.35
CA ASP A 209 -2.73 31.29 11.63
C ASP A 209 -4.24 31.46 11.88
N THR A 210 -4.59 31.75 13.14
CA THR A 210 -5.97 31.94 13.59
C THR A 210 -6.66 33.10 12.84
N ASP A 211 -5.93 34.18 12.54
CA ASP A 211 -6.47 35.35 11.85
C ASP A 211 -6.87 35.02 10.40
N SER A 212 -6.05 34.25 9.69
CA SER A 212 -6.35 33.80 8.33
C SER A 212 -7.55 32.86 8.29
N VAL A 213 -7.65 31.92 9.23
CA VAL A 213 -8.82 31.04 9.35
C VAL A 213 -10.08 31.86 9.63
N HIS A 214 -9.99 32.79 10.58
CA HIS A 214 -11.09 33.67 10.93
C HIS A 214 -11.54 34.51 9.72
N ALA A 215 -10.62 35.04 8.93
CA ALA A 215 -10.95 35.85 7.76
C ALA A 215 -11.73 35.04 6.69
N VAL A 216 -11.38 33.77 6.47
CA VAL A 216 -12.14 32.88 5.57
C VAL A 216 -13.53 32.56 6.15
N VAL A 217 -13.66 32.36 7.46
CA VAL A 217 -14.95 32.19 8.14
C VAL A 217 -15.84 33.43 7.96
N GLN A 218 -15.31 34.63 8.19
CA GLN A 218 -16.04 35.89 8.01
C GLN A 218 -16.48 36.09 6.56
N TYR A 219 -15.62 35.76 5.60
CA TYR A 219 -15.99 35.79 4.19
C TYR A 219 -17.15 34.82 3.89
N ALA A 220 -17.09 33.60 4.41
CA ALA A 220 -18.14 32.60 4.22
C ALA A 220 -19.49 33.01 4.84
N LEU A 221 -19.48 33.70 5.99
CA LEU A 221 -20.69 34.26 6.60
C LEU A 221 -21.29 35.38 5.74
N SER A 222 -20.44 36.28 5.24
CA SER A 222 -20.88 37.48 4.51
C SER A 222 -21.32 37.22 3.06
N THR A 223 -20.79 36.20 2.40
CA THR A 223 -21.07 35.99 0.96
C THR A 223 -22.49 35.47 0.71
N PRO A 224 -23.28 36.13 -0.17
CA PRO A 224 -24.62 35.66 -0.53
C PRO A 224 -24.58 34.54 -1.58
N TYR A 225 -23.43 34.32 -2.22
CA TYR A 225 -23.28 33.37 -3.33
C TYR A 225 -22.99 31.96 -2.80
N LEU A 226 -23.92 31.04 -3.04
CA LEU A 226 -23.83 29.65 -2.57
C LEU A 226 -22.56 28.93 -3.01
N ASN A 227 -22.13 29.13 -4.27
CA ASN A 227 -20.93 28.49 -4.81
C ASN A 227 -19.65 28.96 -4.08
N LEU A 228 -19.53 30.27 -3.85
CA LEU A 228 -18.40 30.84 -3.13
C LEU A 228 -18.43 30.46 -1.65
N LYS A 229 -19.61 30.40 -1.03
CA LYS A 229 -19.78 29.90 0.35
C LYS A 229 -19.31 28.44 0.47
N CYS A 230 -19.73 27.58 -0.46
CA CYS A 230 -19.28 26.17 -0.51
C CYS A 230 -17.77 26.05 -0.77
N GLY A 231 -17.19 26.92 -1.59
CA GLY A 231 -15.75 26.97 -1.82
C GLY A 231 -14.97 27.37 -0.57
N ALA A 232 -15.44 28.38 0.17
CA ALA A 232 -14.86 28.77 1.46
C ALA A 232 -14.97 27.65 2.50
N LEU A 233 -16.13 26.98 2.60
CA LEU A 233 -16.29 25.80 3.44
C LEU A 233 -15.34 24.67 3.04
N SER A 234 -15.03 24.50 1.75
CA SER A 234 -14.07 23.49 1.30
C SER A 234 -12.66 23.75 1.81
N VAL A 235 -12.21 25.02 1.81
CA VAL A 235 -10.95 25.44 2.44
C VAL A 235 -10.96 25.10 3.93
N LEU A 236 -12.02 25.51 4.65
CA LEU A 236 -12.14 25.29 6.10
C LEU A 236 -12.17 23.80 6.46
N VAL A 237 -12.83 22.96 5.65
CA VAL A 237 -12.84 21.50 5.84
C VAL A 237 -11.44 20.91 5.67
N LEU A 238 -10.66 21.35 4.68
CA LEU A 238 -9.27 20.89 4.50
C LEU A 238 -8.40 21.25 5.70
N LEU A 239 -8.56 22.46 6.25
CA LEU A 239 -7.83 22.90 7.44
C LEU A 239 -8.24 22.10 8.68
N ALA A 240 -9.55 21.92 8.90
CA ALA A 240 -10.05 21.14 10.05
C ALA A 240 -9.69 19.65 9.98
N GLN A 241 -9.44 19.10 8.79
CA GLN A 241 -8.93 17.73 8.59
C GLN A 241 -7.46 17.55 8.93
N SER A 242 -6.73 18.66 9.10
CA SER A 242 -5.28 18.68 9.20
C SER A 242 -4.82 19.09 10.61
N VAL A 243 -3.51 19.27 10.78
CA VAL A 243 -2.93 19.82 12.01
C VAL A 243 -3.39 21.25 12.32
N ALA A 244 -3.95 21.98 11.35
CA ALA A 244 -4.45 23.35 11.54
C ALA A 244 -5.81 23.43 12.22
N VAL A 245 -6.39 22.29 12.63
CA VAL A 245 -7.67 22.26 13.37
C VAL A 245 -7.59 23.03 14.70
N ASP A 246 -6.40 23.14 15.28
CA ASP A 246 -6.11 23.92 16.48
C ASP A 246 -6.24 25.44 16.29
N LYS A 247 -6.26 25.92 15.04
CA LYS A 247 -6.41 27.34 14.70
C LYS A 247 -7.86 27.81 14.71
N PHE A 248 -8.81 26.89 14.83
CA PHE A 248 -10.22 27.22 14.94
C PHE A 248 -10.58 27.61 16.36
N ASP A 249 -11.12 28.81 16.53
CA ASP A 249 -11.65 29.26 17.82
C ASP A 249 -13.04 28.68 18.07
N LEU A 250 -13.13 27.71 19.01
CA LEU A 250 -14.33 26.92 19.30
C LEU A 250 -15.13 27.48 20.48
N MET A 251 -15.39 28.78 20.47
CA MET A 251 -16.33 29.40 21.41
C MET A 251 -17.78 28.99 21.07
N PRO A 252 -18.66 28.74 22.06
CA PRO A 252 -20.05 28.31 21.81
C PRO A 252 -20.86 29.20 20.85
N ASP A 253 -20.60 30.51 20.87
CA ASP A 253 -21.18 31.52 19.97
C ASP A 253 -20.14 32.09 18.99
N GLY A 254 -19.08 31.32 18.73
CA GLY A 254 -18.02 31.69 17.82
C GLY A 254 -18.49 31.70 16.36
N PRO A 255 -17.86 32.53 15.50
CA PRO A 255 -18.28 32.72 14.11
C PRO A 255 -18.20 31.42 13.28
N VAL A 256 -17.29 30.50 13.62
CA VAL A 256 -17.18 29.21 12.93
C VAL A 256 -18.38 28.30 13.24
N LEU A 257 -18.81 28.24 14.50
CA LEU A 257 -19.98 27.45 14.88
C LEU A 257 -21.27 28.09 14.35
N GLN A 258 -21.35 29.42 14.34
CA GLN A 258 -22.42 30.15 13.65
C GLN A 258 -22.51 29.75 12.16
N LEU A 259 -21.38 29.78 11.45
CA LEU A 259 -21.32 29.40 10.03
C LEU A 259 -21.78 27.95 9.81
N CYS A 260 -21.36 27.02 10.68
CA CYS A 260 -21.83 25.64 10.64
C CYS A 260 -23.35 25.59 10.84
N ARG A 261 -23.88 26.21 11.90
CA ARG A 261 -25.30 26.22 12.26
C ARG A 261 -26.20 26.82 11.18
N GLU A 262 -25.75 27.85 10.45
CA GLU A 262 -26.45 28.40 9.29
C GLU A 262 -26.61 27.40 8.14
N GLY A 263 -25.68 26.44 8.01
CA GLY A 263 -25.62 25.49 6.89
C GLY A 263 -26.12 24.08 7.19
N ILE A 264 -25.92 23.54 8.39
CA ILE A 264 -26.14 22.11 8.69
C ILE A 264 -27.59 21.62 8.49
N PHE A 265 -28.59 22.49 8.63
CA PHE A 265 -30.01 22.17 8.38
C PHE A 265 -30.57 22.80 7.09
N HIS A 266 -29.70 23.26 6.20
CA HIS A 266 -30.10 23.96 4.99
C HIS A 266 -30.66 23.00 3.92
N HIS A 267 -31.69 23.42 3.18
CA HIS A 267 -32.34 22.61 2.13
C HIS A 267 -31.41 22.26 0.95
N GLN A 268 -30.43 23.12 0.66
CA GLN A 268 -29.37 22.84 -0.32
C GLN A 268 -28.39 21.80 0.23
N VAL A 269 -28.50 20.59 -0.28
CA VAL A 269 -27.72 19.41 0.10
C VAL A 269 -26.20 19.64 0.03
N ARG A 270 -25.71 20.39 -0.96
CA ARG A 270 -24.29 20.72 -1.10
C ARG A 270 -23.77 21.56 0.07
N LEU A 271 -24.54 22.57 0.50
CA LEU A 271 -24.18 23.43 1.64
C LEU A 271 -24.27 22.66 2.95
N ALA A 272 -25.38 21.94 3.18
CA ALA A 272 -25.56 21.12 4.37
C ALA A 272 -24.45 20.09 4.54
N SER A 273 -24.09 19.38 3.45
CA SER A 273 -22.99 18.41 3.48
C SER A 273 -21.63 19.06 3.78
N ALA A 274 -21.33 20.21 3.19
CA ALA A 274 -20.08 20.92 3.46
C ALA A 274 -19.99 21.41 4.91
N SER A 275 -21.06 21.99 5.45
CA SER A 275 -21.14 22.42 6.85
C SER A 275 -21.08 21.25 7.83
N ILE A 276 -21.76 20.14 7.56
CA ILE A 276 -21.69 18.92 8.38
C ILE A 276 -20.27 18.35 8.39
N ARG A 277 -19.59 18.33 7.24
CA ARG A 277 -18.19 17.90 7.17
C ARG A 277 -17.29 18.76 8.04
N LEU A 278 -17.43 20.09 7.98
CA LEU A 278 -16.65 20.99 8.83
C LEU A 278 -16.94 20.73 10.30
N LEU A 279 -18.22 20.73 10.69
CA LEU A 279 -18.63 20.52 12.07
C LEU A 279 -18.20 19.14 12.60
N THR A 280 -18.19 18.11 11.76
CA THR A 280 -17.70 16.76 12.14
C THR A 280 -16.24 16.80 12.59
N HIS A 281 -15.35 17.44 11.82
CA HIS A 281 -13.93 17.53 12.18
C HIS A 281 -13.73 18.39 13.43
N LEU A 282 -14.46 19.49 13.55
CA LEU A 282 -14.42 20.34 14.75
C LEU A 282 -14.96 19.62 15.99
N ALA A 283 -16.02 18.82 15.87
CA ALA A 283 -16.59 18.05 16.98
C ALA A 283 -15.63 16.94 17.46
N ILE A 284 -14.97 16.24 16.54
CA ILE A 284 -13.96 15.24 16.88
C ILE A 284 -12.77 15.90 17.60
N HIS A 285 -12.32 17.07 17.14
CA HIS A 285 -11.27 17.83 17.82
C HIS A 285 -11.71 18.33 19.20
N ALA A 286 -12.90 18.94 19.30
CA ALA A 286 -13.45 19.44 20.55
C ALA A 286 -13.62 18.33 21.59
N SER A 287 -14.03 17.13 21.17
CA SER A 287 -14.16 15.95 22.04
C SER A 287 -12.79 15.43 22.51
N ARG A 288 -11.77 15.43 21.65
CA ARG A 288 -10.40 14.98 22.03
C ARG A 288 -9.72 15.92 23.02
N GLU A 289 -9.96 17.22 22.88
CA GLU A 289 -9.39 18.27 23.73
C GLU A 289 -10.30 18.65 24.92
N ASP A 290 -11.43 17.96 25.10
CA ASP A 290 -12.43 18.19 26.17
C ASP A 290 -12.92 19.66 26.25
N LEU A 291 -13.16 20.28 25.09
CA LEU A 291 -13.52 21.71 24.97
C LEU A 291 -15.04 21.94 24.99
N LEU A 292 -15.78 21.19 24.17
CA LEU A 292 -17.22 21.36 23.98
C LEU A 292 -17.85 20.07 23.42
N ASP A 293 -19.03 19.70 23.91
CA ASP A 293 -19.78 18.57 23.37
C ASP A 293 -20.63 18.97 22.15
N LEU A 294 -20.07 18.73 20.96
CA LEU A 294 -20.72 18.97 19.67
C LEU A 294 -21.26 17.69 19.01
N MET A 295 -20.98 16.52 19.57
CA MET A 295 -21.29 15.23 18.95
C MET A 295 -22.81 15.04 18.72
N PRO A 296 -23.71 15.40 19.66
CA PRO A 296 -25.16 15.33 19.45
C PRO A 296 -25.65 16.25 18.32
N GLU A 297 -25.10 17.46 18.23
CA GLU A 297 -25.47 18.46 17.22
C GLU A 297 -25.12 17.95 15.81
N VAL A 298 -23.93 17.39 15.63
CA VAL A 298 -23.51 16.80 14.33
C VAL A 298 -24.38 15.60 13.97
N SER A 299 -24.69 14.75 14.96
CA SER A 299 -25.47 13.54 14.74
C SER A 299 -26.89 13.87 14.25
N SER A 300 -27.55 14.83 14.89
CA SER A 300 -28.87 15.33 14.48
C SER A 300 -28.86 15.95 13.07
N ALA A 301 -27.81 16.71 12.73
CA ALA A 301 -27.64 17.27 11.40
C ALA A 301 -27.47 16.19 10.31
N ILE A 302 -26.67 15.16 10.60
CA ILE A 302 -26.50 14.00 9.71
C ILE A 302 -27.83 13.28 9.48
N GLU A 303 -28.58 13.00 10.56
CA GLU A 303 -29.90 12.35 10.45
C GLU A 303 -30.85 13.16 9.57
N THR A 304 -30.90 14.48 9.77
CA THR A 304 -31.72 15.38 8.97
C THR A 304 -31.31 15.36 7.50
N LEU A 305 -30.01 15.40 7.21
CA LEU A 305 -29.54 15.36 5.82
C LEU A 305 -29.80 14.00 5.17
N LEU A 306 -29.67 12.88 5.91
CA LEU A 306 -30.05 11.55 5.42
C LEU A 306 -31.54 11.48 5.07
N MET A 307 -32.41 12.10 5.88
CA MET A 307 -33.85 12.21 5.59
C MET A 307 -34.13 12.99 4.30
N ILE A 308 -33.45 14.12 4.10
CA ILE A 308 -33.58 14.92 2.87
C ILE A 308 -33.11 14.11 1.66
N LEU A 309 -31.94 13.46 1.77
CA LEU A 309 -31.36 12.66 0.68
C LEU A 309 -32.22 11.45 0.33
N CYS A 310 -32.87 10.83 1.31
CA CYS A 310 -33.70 9.64 1.13
C CYS A 310 -35.05 9.96 0.45
N THR A 311 -35.53 11.20 0.59
CA THR A 311 -36.82 11.65 0.03
C THR A 311 -36.68 12.33 -1.33
N GLN A 312 -35.47 12.64 -1.78
CA GLN A 312 -35.22 13.20 -3.11
C GLN A 312 -35.28 12.12 -4.20
N GLU A 313 -36.17 12.30 -5.17
CA GLU A 313 -36.36 11.35 -6.30
C GLU A 313 -35.24 11.41 -7.36
N SER A 314 -34.43 12.48 -7.38
CA SER A 314 -33.40 12.68 -8.40
C SER A 314 -32.02 12.24 -7.94
N ASP A 315 -31.41 11.29 -8.67
CA ASP A 315 -29.98 10.94 -8.61
C ASP A 315 -29.12 12.10 -9.15
N SER A 316 -29.10 13.24 -8.45
CA SER A 316 -28.17 14.32 -8.78
C SER A 316 -26.75 13.97 -8.32
N ASP A 317 -25.74 14.44 -9.06
CA ASP A 317 -24.34 14.27 -8.68
C ASP A 317 -24.07 14.90 -7.30
N ASP A 318 -24.75 16.00 -6.99
CA ASP A 318 -24.67 16.68 -5.70
C ASP A 318 -25.23 15.85 -4.54
N ALA A 319 -26.40 15.22 -4.72
CA ALA A 319 -26.97 14.32 -3.72
C ALA A 319 -26.08 13.10 -3.50
N SER A 320 -25.54 12.53 -4.58
CA SER A 320 -24.60 11.40 -4.50
C SER A 320 -23.29 11.77 -3.79
N HIS A 321 -22.73 12.93 -4.08
CA HIS A 321 -21.52 13.43 -3.42
C HIS A 321 -21.78 13.74 -1.95
N ALA A 322 -22.90 14.38 -1.63
CA ALA A 322 -23.29 14.68 -0.26
C ALA A 322 -23.53 13.42 0.57
N LEU A 323 -24.26 12.43 0.04
CA LEU A 323 -24.48 11.15 0.70
C LEU A 323 -23.15 10.47 1.05
N ARG A 324 -22.20 10.39 0.10
CA ARG A 324 -20.87 9.84 0.37
C ARG A 324 -20.10 10.66 1.40
N GLY A 325 -20.22 11.99 1.37
CA GLY A 325 -19.67 12.89 2.37
C GLY A 325 -20.20 12.60 3.76
N CYS A 326 -21.53 12.46 3.90
CA CYS A 326 -22.20 12.14 5.17
C CYS A 326 -21.80 10.76 5.69
N LEU A 327 -21.79 9.74 4.84
CA LEU A 327 -21.38 8.40 5.24
C LEU A 327 -19.92 8.35 5.72
N ARG A 328 -19.03 9.15 5.12
CA ARG A 328 -17.66 9.32 5.62
C ARG A 328 -17.62 10.03 6.98
N CYS A 329 -18.46 11.05 7.19
CA CYS A 329 -18.57 11.73 8.49
C CYS A 329 -19.06 10.78 9.58
N ILE A 330 -20.10 9.99 9.30
CA ILE A 330 -20.60 8.94 10.19
C ILE A 330 -19.48 7.98 10.59
N VAL A 331 -18.71 7.50 9.60
CA VAL A 331 -17.58 6.61 9.84
C VAL A 331 -16.52 7.26 10.73
N LEU A 332 -16.18 8.53 10.50
CA LEU A 332 -15.21 9.29 11.31
C LEU A 332 -15.71 9.53 12.74
N LEU A 333 -16.99 9.88 12.91
CA LEU A 333 -17.60 10.04 14.24
C LEU A 333 -17.57 8.73 15.02
N CYS A 334 -17.91 7.61 14.38
CA CYS A 334 -17.86 6.28 14.98
C CYS A 334 -16.43 5.81 15.31
N ASP A 335 -15.40 6.30 14.60
CA ASP A 335 -14.00 6.05 14.94
C ASP A 335 -13.56 6.85 16.18
N ALA A 336 -14.14 8.04 16.40
CA ALA A 336 -13.89 8.86 17.57
C ALA A 336 -14.69 8.40 18.80
N ASP A 337 -15.96 8.07 18.60
CA ASP A 337 -16.89 7.56 19.60
C ASP A 337 -17.63 6.30 19.08
N PRO A 338 -17.17 5.09 19.46
CA PRO A 338 -17.79 3.83 19.07
C PRO A 338 -19.25 3.65 19.52
N ASP A 339 -19.77 4.43 20.46
CA ASP A 339 -21.16 4.34 20.93
C ASP A 339 -22.18 4.83 19.92
N LEU A 340 -21.78 5.80 19.08
CA LEU A 340 -22.58 6.30 17.96
C LEU A 340 -22.84 5.25 16.86
N CYS A 341 -22.08 4.16 16.80
CA CYS A 341 -22.26 3.11 15.80
C CYS A 341 -23.71 2.58 15.79
N SER A 342 -24.27 2.33 16.98
CA SER A 342 -25.62 1.77 17.15
C SER A 342 -26.70 2.70 16.59
N GLN A 343 -26.62 3.98 16.93
CA GLN A 343 -27.53 5.03 16.45
C GLN A 343 -27.51 5.11 14.92
N PHE A 344 -26.34 5.26 14.30
CA PHE A 344 -26.26 5.43 12.85
C PHE A 344 -26.63 4.17 12.06
N VAL A 345 -26.38 2.97 12.61
CA VAL A 345 -26.85 1.72 12.01
C VAL A 345 -28.38 1.63 12.08
N ASP A 346 -28.99 2.00 13.19
CA ASP A 346 -30.45 2.03 13.34
C ASP A 346 -31.08 3.06 12.38
N VAL A 347 -30.49 4.26 12.23
CA VAL A 347 -30.93 5.28 11.27
C VAL A 347 -30.82 4.79 9.83
N LEU A 348 -29.63 4.40 9.37
CA LEU A 348 -29.42 3.96 7.99
C LEU A 348 -30.23 2.69 7.66
N GLY A 349 -30.34 1.77 8.61
CA GLY A 349 -31.14 0.55 8.50
C GLY A 349 -32.65 0.84 8.46
N SER A 350 -33.11 1.86 9.17
CA SER A 350 -34.51 2.30 9.16
C SER A 350 -34.97 2.79 7.78
N PHE A 351 -34.05 3.35 7.00
CA PHE A 351 -34.32 3.85 5.65
C PHE A 351 -33.95 2.88 4.52
N LEU A 352 -33.49 1.66 4.84
CA LEU A 352 -32.89 0.75 3.85
C LEU A 352 -33.78 0.44 2.64
N SER A 353 -35.10 0.39 2.83
CA SER A 353 -36.07 0.10 1.76
C SER A 353 -36.37 1.28 0.83
N PHE A 354 -35.98 2.49 1.21
CA PHE A 354 -36.24 3.72 0.45
C PHE A 354 -35.07 4.07 -0.49
N TRP A 355 -33.87 3.57 -0.20
CA TRP A 355 -32.71 3.77 -1.07
C TRP A 355 -32.80 2.89 -2.33
N SER A 356 -32.39 3.44 -3.47
CA SER A 356 -32.28 2.71 -4.73
C SER A 356 -30.98 3.06 -5.47
N GLY A 357 -30.69 2.39 -6.58
CA GLY A 357 -29.59 2.74 -7.49
C GLY A 357 -28.21 2.88 -6.82
N ALA A 358 -27.52 3.98 -7.12
CA ALA A 358 -26.18 4.28 -6.60
C ALA A 358 -26.19 4.69 -5.11
N ALA A 359 -27.29 5.28 -4.63
CA ALA A 359 -27.46 5.64 -3.23
C ALA A 359 -27.53 4.39 -2.34
N MET A 360 -28.31 3.38 -2.74
CA MET A 360 -28.38 2.09 -2.03
C MET A 360 -27.02 1.42 -1.91
N LEU A 361 -26.22 1.45 -2.99
CA LEU A 361 -24.85 0.94 -2.97
C LEU A 361 -24.00 1.66 -1.92
N SER A 362 -24.02 3.00 -1.92
CA SER A 362 -23.24 3.82 -0.97
C SER A 362 -23.67 3.57 0.48
N VAL A 363 -24.98 3.48 0.75
CA VAL A 363 -25.52 3.17 2.10
C VAL A 363 -25.10 1.78 2.55
N CYS A 364 -25.16 0.77 1.68
CA CYS A 364 -24.68 -0.58 2.02
C CYS A 364 -23.17 -0.60 2.30
N GLU A 365 -22.36 0.17 1.57
CA GLU A 365 -20.93 0.34 1.84
C GLU A 365 -20.70 0.99 3.21
N GLY A 366 -21.45 2.05 3.54
CA GLY A 366 -21.42 2.71 4.85
C GLY A 366 -21.81 1.77 6.00
N LEU A 367 -22.92 1.04 5.87
CA LEU A 367 -23.34 0.02 6.84
C LEU A 367 -22.28 -1.08 7.00
N CYS A 368 -21.64 -1.53 5.91
CA CYS A 368 -20.55 -2.52 6.00
C CYS A 368 -19.33 -1.97 6.75
N ALA A 369 -19.03 -0.68 6.59
CA ALA A 369 -17.95 0.00 7.29
C ALA A 369 -18.24 0.13 8.80
N LEU A 370 -19.49 0.41 9.17
CA LEU A 370 -19.95 0.45 10.58
C LEU A 370 -19.98 -0.95 11.21
N GLY A 371 -20.54 -1.93 10.50
CA GLY A 371 -20.57 -3.32 10.95
C GLY A 371 -19.18 -3.91 11.15
N SER A 372 -18.17 -3.44 10.41
CA SER A 372 -16.78 -3.87 10.59
C SER A 372 -16.09 -3.28 11.83
N ARG A 373 -16.62 -2.22 12.42
CA ARG A 373 -16.01 -1.50 13.56
C ARG A 373 -16.49 -2.04 14.90
N ARG A 374 -17.80 -2.29 15.01
CA ARG A 374 -18.41 -2.75 16.25
C ARG A 374 -19.15 -4.06 16.03
N CYS A 375 -18.67 -5.11 16.70
CA CYS A 375 -19.38 -6.40 16.75
C CYS A 375 -20.79 -6.19 17.31
N GLY A 376 -21.78 -6.84 16.69
CA GLY A 376 -23.18 -6.82 17.15
C GLY A 376 -24.07 -5.68 16.75
N VAL A 377 -23.50 -4.60 16.22
CA VAL A 377 -24.28 -3.40 15.87
C VAL A 377 -25.37 -3.69 14.83
N LEU A 378 -25.15 -4.68 13.96
CA LEU A 378 -26.07 -5.04 12.87
C LEU A 378 -27.20 -6.00 13.30
N SER A 379 -27.16 -6.55 14.52
CA SER A 379 -28.09 -7.59 14.98
C SER A 379 -29.56 -7.19 14.87
N ARG A 380 -29.88 -5.92 15.17
CA ARG A 380 -31.24 -5.37 15.11
C ARG A 380 -31.80 -5.25 13.69
N ILE A 381 -30.95 -4.93 12.72
CA ILE A 381 -31.37 -4.66 11.33
C ILE A 381 -31.29 -5.89 10.43
N GLU A 382 -30.60 -6.96 10.86
CA GLU A 382 -30.44 -8.20 10.08
C GLU A 382 -31.76 -8.82 9.60
N PRO A 383 -32.84 -8.94 10.42
CA PRO A 383 -34.10 -9.53 9.95
C PRO A 383 -34.69 -8.77 8.75
N ARG A 384 -34.58 -7.44 8.76
CA ARG A 384 -35.02 -6.58 7.66
C ARG A 384 -34.17 -6.76 6.41
N ILE A 385 -32.85 -6.90 6.57
CA ILE A 385 -31.94 -7.20 5.45
C ILE A 385 -32.31 -8.54 4.81
N ARG A 386 -32.59 -9.58 5.60
CA ARG A 386 -33.04 -10.88 5.09
C ARG A 386 -34.38 -10.78 4.36
N GLN A 387 -35.31 -9.99 4.89
CA GLN A 387 -36.57 -9.72 4.20
C GLN A 387 -36.33 -9.10 2.80
N LEU A 388 -35.45 -8.10 2.70
CA LEU A 388 -35.09 -7.48 1.41
C LEU A 388 -34.41 -8.46 0.44
N LEU A 389 -33.53 -9.33 0.94
CA LEU A 389 -32.92 -10.38 0.13
C LEU A 389 -33.97 -11.38 -0.40
N SER A 390 -34.93 -11.77 0.44
CA SER A 390 -35.99 -12.70 0.08
C SER A 390 -36.99 -12.11 -0.95
N THR A 391 -37.27 -10.81 -0.87
CA THR A 391 -38.14 -10.12 -1.84
C THR A 391 -37.43 -9.92 -3.18
N ALA A 392 -36.13 -9.63 -3.14
CA ALA A 392 -35.29 -9.52 -4.34
C ALA A 392 -35.25 -10.83 -5.14
N SER A 393 -35.10 -11.98 -4.45
CA SER A 393 -35.08 -13.29 -5.13
C SER A 393 -36.41 -13.70 -5.74
N ARG A 394 -37.53 -13.11 -5.27
CA ARG A 394 -38.88 -13.37 -5.80
C ARG A 394 -39.26 -12.44 -6.96
N GLY A 395 -38.38 -11.52 -7.36
CA GLY A 395 -38.60 -10.60 -8.48
C GLY A 395 -39.64 -9.49 -8.22
N ALA A 396 -39.97 -9.19 -6.96
CA ALA A 396 -41.09 -8.32 -6.58
C ALA A 396 -40.74 -6.83 -6.36
N MET A 397 -39.51 -6.39 -6.70
CA MET A 397 -38.99 -5.03 -6.43
C MET A 397 -38.31 -4.44 -7.67
N PRO A 398 -38.11 -3.10 -7.76
CA PRO A 398 -37.12 -2.54 -8.67
C PRO A 398 -35.77 -3.27 -8.48
N ALA A 399 -35.10 -3.56 -9.59
CA ALA A 399 -33.92 -4.44 -9.59
C ALA A 399 -32.81 -3.86 -8.69
N ILE A 400 -32.55 -4.51 -7.55
CA ILE A 400 -31.43 -4.16 -6.67
C ILE A 400 -30.13 -4.43 -7.45
N PRO A 401 -29.19 -3.48 -7.52
CA PRO A 401 -27.92 -3.70 -8.20
C PRO A 401 -27.19 -4.94 -7.65
N PRO A 402 -26.56 -5.77 -8.50
CA PRO A 402 -25.92 -7.01 -8.05
C PRO A 402 -24.81 -6.76 -7.02
N LYS A 403 -24.11 -5.63 -7.11
CA LYS A 403 -23.13 -5.21 -6.12
C LYS A 403 -23.76 -4.92 -4.75
N ALA A 404 -24.94 -4.29 -4.72
CA ALA A 404 -25.67 -4.02 -3.49
C ALA A 404 -26.18 -5.31 -2.86
N LEU A 405 -26.67 -6.28 -3.65
CA LEU A 405 -27.04 -7.61 -3.15
C LEU A 405 -25.87 -8.32 -2.45
N VAL A 406 -24.66 -8.27 -3.04
CA VAL A 406 -23.45 -8.82 -2.40
C VAL A 406 -23.15 -8.12 -1.07
N LEU A 407 -23.34 -6.80 -0.98
CA LEU A 407 -23.14 -6.06 0.27
C LEU A 407 -24.23 -6.37 1.32
N LEU A 408 -25.49 -6.54 0.93
CA LEU A 408 -26.54 -6.98 1.85
C LEU A 408 -26.22 -8.35 2.45
N TRP A 409 -25.76 -9.30 1.63
CA TRP A 409 -25.22 -10.57 2.15
C TRP A 409 -24.00 -10.39 3.04
N THR A 410 -23.12 -9.43 2.70
CA THR A 410 -21.97 -9.08 3.55
C THR A 410 -22.43 -8.60 4.94
N LEU A 411 -23.47 -7.78 5.01
CA LEU A 411 -24.05 -7.32 6.28
C LEU A 411 -24.64 -8.48 7.10
N VAL A 412 -25.33 -9.42 6.46
CA VAL A 412 -25.83 -10.64 7.12
C VAL A 412 -24.69 -11.46 7.73
N LEU A 413 -23.59 -11.61 6.99
CA LEU A 413 -22.40 -12.31 7.45
C LEU A 413 -21.72 -11.57 8.62
N GLN A 414 -21.65 -10.24 8.57
CA GLN A 414 -21.13 -9.43 9.68
C GLN A 414 -22.01 -9.56 10.94
N ALA A 415 -23.33 -9.47 10.80
CA ALA A 415 -24.28 -9.63 11.91
C ALA A 415 -24.15 -11.00 12.58
N GLY A 416 -23.89 -12.06 11.79
CA GLY A 416 -23.72 -13.40 12.32
C GLY A 416 -22.39 -13.67 13.03
N VAL A 417 -21.41 -12.75 13.04
CA VAL A 417 -20.15 -12.93 13.78
C VAL A 417 -20.38 -13.09 15.28
N GLU A 418 -21.43 -12.48 15.84
CA GLU A 418 -21.80 -12.67 17.26
C GLU A 418 -22.38 -14.04 17.58
N ARG A 419 -23.02 -14.70 16.60
CA ARG A 419 -23.74 -15.97 16.81
C ARG A 419 -22.80 -17.18 17.03
N GLY A 420 -21.49 -16.94 17.11
CA GLY A 420 -20.49 -17.97 17.33
C GLY A 420 -20.51 -19.04 16.24
N SER A 421 -20.67 -20.30 16.65
CA SER A 421 -20.61 -21.49 15.79
C SER A 421 -21.93 -21.83 15.09
N VAL A 422 -23.01 -21.05 15.27
CA VAL A 422 -24.30 -21.33 14.62
C VAL A 422 -24.19 -21.08 13.11
N PRO A 423 -24.42 -22.09 12.25
CA PRO A 423 -24.31 -21.91 10.80
C PRO A 423 -25.30 -20.87 10.28
N ILE A 424 -24.82 -19.98 9.41
CA ILE A 424 -25.67 -19.06 8.67
C ILE A 424 -26.20 -19.77 7.43
N SER A 425 -27.52 -19.91 7.33
CA SER A 425 -28.15 -20.34 6.08
C SER A 425 -28.07 -19.23 5.03
N LEU A 426 -27.55 -19.58 3.86
CA LEU A 426 -27.43 -18.72 2.67
C LEU A 426 -28.37 -19.14 1.54
N ASP A 427 -29.15 -20.21 1.70
CA ASP A 427 -29.93 -20.79 0.60
C ASP A 427 -31.12 -19.90 0.18
N GLU A 428 -31.65 -19.13 1.13
CA GLU A 428 -32.74 -18.17 0.91
C GLU A 428 -32.21 -16.88 0.27
N GLY A 429 -32.23 -16.80 -1.06
CA GLY A 429 -32.02 -15.54 -1.79
C GLY A 429 -30.82 -15.51 -2.75
N LEU A 430 -30.04 -16.59 -2.85
CA LEU A 430 -28.98 -16.73 -3.87
C LEU A 430 -29.50 -17.18 -5.24
N ALA A 431 -30.76 -17.64 -5.31
CA ALA A 431 -31.39 -18.06 -6.56
C ALA A 431 -31.43 -16.90 -7.56
N GLY A 432 -30.91 -17.14 -8.77
CA GLY A 432 -30.86 -16.14 -9.86
C GLY A 432 -29.63 -15.21 -9.84
N MET A 433 -28.73 -15.32 -8.86
CA MET A 433 -27.47 -14.57 -8.88
C MET A 433 -26.46 -15.18 -9.86
N ASP A 434 -25.63 -14.33 -10.47
CA ASP A 434 -24.52 -14.77 -11.32
C ASP A 434 -23.40 -15.42 -10.50
N ALA A 435 -22.63 -16.31 -11.15
CA ALA A 435 -21.57 -17.08 -10.49
C ALA A 435 -20.49 -16.19 -9.83
N TRP A 436 -20.22 -15.00 -10.37
CA TRP A 436 -19.24 -14.08 -9.81
C TRP A 436 -19.76 -13.42 -8.53
N SER A 437 -21.03 -13.04 -8.48
CA SER A 437 -21.66 -12.55 -7.25
C SER A 437 -21.69 -13.63 -6.15
N VAL A 438 -22.01 -14.89 -6.49
CA VAL A 438 -21.95 -16.02 -5.55
C VAL A 438 -20.52 -16.23 -5.02
N TYR A 439 -19.51 -16.17 -5.90
CA TYR A 439 -18.10 -16.24 -5.50
C TYR A 439 -17.74 -15.11 -4.53
N ARG A 440 -18.18 -13.88 -4.79
CA ARG A 440 -17.94 -12.75 -3.89
C ARG A 440 -18.60 -12.94 -2.53
N ILE A 441 -19.81 -13.51 -2.47
CA ILE A 441 -20.49 -13.82 -1.20
C ILE A 441 -19.73 -14.90 -0.43
N ALA A 442 -19.34 -16.00 -1.08
CA ALA A 442 -18.53 -17.06 -0.47
C ALA A 442 -17.20 -16.50 0.08
N ARG A 443 -16.56 -15.61 -0.68
CA ARG A 443 -15.36 -14.89 -0.22
C ARG A 443 -15.63 -14.06 1.04
N GLN A 444 -16.72 -13.28 1.08
CA GLN A 444 -17.06 -12.51 2.28
C GLN A 444 -17.40 -13.43 3.47
N ALA A 445 -18.02 -14.59 3.23
CA ALA A 445 -18.29 -15.56 4.27
C ALA A 445 -16.99 -16.05 4.92
N THR A 446 -15.96 -16.40 4.13
CA THR A 446 -14.64 -16.74 4.68
C THR A 446 -13.91 -15.58 5.37
N ARG A 447 -14.18 -14.33 4.95
CA ARG A 447 -13.61 -13.13 5.58
C ARG A 447 -14.15 -12.89 6.99
N TYR A 448 -15.36 -13.35 7.29
CA TYR A 448 -16.00 -13.24 8.61
C TYR A 448 -16.09 -14.58 9.34
N GLY A 449 -15.35 -15.60 8.90
CA GLY A 449 -15.24 -16.89 9.58
C GLY A 449 -16.42 -17.86 9.38
N HIS A 450 -17.29 -17.61 8.41
CA HIS A 450 -18.46 -18.46 8.10
C HIS A 450 -18.12 -19.56 7.09
N PHE A 451 -17.19 -20.45 7.45
CA PHE A 451 -16.66 -21.48 6.56
C PHE A 451 -17.69 -22.53 6.15
N ALA A 452 -18.56 -22.98 7.07
CA ALA A 452 -19.64 -23.93 6.77
C ALA A 452 -20.58 -23.41 5.67
N ALA A 453 -20.86 -22.10 5.67
CA ALA A 453 -21.70 -21.46 4.67
C ALA A 453 -20.97 -21.28 3.31
N ALA A 454 -19.65 -21.11 3.33
CA ALA A 454 -18.84 -20.89 2.13
C ALA A 454 -18.48 -22.20 1.38
N ALA A 455 -18.26 -23.30 2.10
CA ALA A 455 -17.88 -24.60 1.55
C ALA A 455 -18.78 -25.09 0.39
N PRO A 456 -20.12 -25.14 0.52
CA PRO A 456 -20.98 -25.60 -0.56
C PRO A 456 -20.98 -24.63 -1.75
N LEU A 457 -20.82 -23.32 -1.53
CA LEU A 457 -20.77 -22.34 -2.61
C LEU A 457 -19.54 -22.54 -3.48
N PHE A 458 -18.35 -22.69 -2.88
CA PHE A 458 -17.14 -22.95 -3.64
C PHE A 458 -17.18 -24.30 -4.36
N ALA A 459 -17.68 -25.36 -3.71
CA ALA A 459 -17.83 -26.67 -4.33
C ALA A 459 -18.76 -26.64 -5.55
N ASN A 460 -19.89 -25.94 -5.45
CA ASN A 460 -20.83 -25.78 -6.56
C ASN A 460 -20.27 -24.92 -7.71
N LEU A 461 -19.44 -23.93 -7.40
CA LEU A 461 -18.78 -23.08 -8.39
C LEU A 461 -17.63 -23.78 -9.10
N ALA A 462 -16.94 -24.72 -8.44
CA ALA A 462 -15.80 -25.44 -9.02
C ALA A 462 -16.15 -26.15 -10.34
N ASN A 463 -17.40 -26.60 -10.50
CA ASN A 463 -17.88 -27.26 -11.72
C ASN A 463 -18.44 -26.28 -12.78
N LYS A 464 -18.38 -24.96 -12.52
CA LYS A 464 -18.95 -23.90 -13.38
C LYS A 464 -17.89 -22.96 -13.96
N VAL A 465 -16.61 -23.24 -13.75
CA VAL A 465 -15.50 -22.43 -14.26
C VAL A 465 -14.90 -23.04 -15.52
N SER A 466 -14.32 -22.18 -16.37
CA SER A 466 -13.79 -22.55 -17.68
C SER A 466 -12.30 -22.92 -17.70
N SER A 467 -11.60 -22.86 -16.56
CA SER A 467 -10.16 -23.12 -16.44
C SER A 467 -9.89 -24.12 -15.32
N GLU A 468 -8.98 -25.05 -15.57
CA GLU A 468 -8.52 -26.04 -14.58
C GLU A 468 -7.87 -25.37 -13.36
N GLN A 469 -7.11 -24.29 -13.58
CA GLN A 469 -6.48 -23.53 -12.49
C GLN A 469 -7.54 -22.91 -11.57
N LEU A 470 -8.60 -22.34 -12.15
CA LEU A 470 -9.73 -21.81 -11.38
C LEU A 470 -10.55 -22.93 -10.70
N HIS A 471 -10.66 -24.10 -11.32
CA HIS A 471 -11.29 -25.27 -10.71
C HIS A 471 -10.53 -25.68 -9.45
N PHE A 472 -9.21 -25.87 -9.53
CA PHE A 472 -8.38 -26.23 -8.38
C PHE A 472 -8.32 -25.12 -7.32
N TRP A 473 -8.37 -23.85 -7.72
CA TRP A 473 -8.52 -22.73 -6.78
C TRP A 473 -9.81 -22.88 -5.95
N LEU A 474 -10.96 -23.09 -6.60
CA LEU A 474 -12.25 -23.25 -5.91
C LEU A 474 -12.33 -24.54 -5.09
N VAL A 475 -11.76 -25.64 -5.58
CA VAL A 475 -11.62 -26.89 -4.81
C VAL A 475 -10.79 -26.64 -3.55
N SER A 476 -9.68 -25.91 -3.67
CA SER A 476 -8.84 -25.61 -2.51
C SER A 476 -9.57 -24.78 -1.45
N LEU A 477 -10.37 -23.79 -1.87
CA LEU A 477 -11.19 -22.99 -0.97
C LEU A 477 -12.29 -23.84 -0.31
N ALA A 478 -12.93 -24.74 -1.06
CA ALA A 478 -13.93 -25.65 -0.50
C ALA A 478 -13.33 -26.61 0.54
N GLU A 479 -12.19 -27.23 0.25
CA GLU A 479 -11.47 -28.11 1.18
C GLU A 479 -10.99 -27.35 2.43
N LEU A 480 -10.48 -26.13 2.26
CA LEU A 480 -10.10 -25.25 3.37
C LEU A 480 -11.30 -24.94 4.27
N CYS A 481 -12.46 -24.62 3.68
CA CYS A 481 -13.68 -24.36 4.44
C CYS A 481 -14.14 -25.60 5.22
N ARG A 482 -14.07 -26.80 4.62
CA ARG A 482 -14.38 -28.07 5.31
C ARG A 482 -13.42 -28.35 6.46
N ALA A 483 -12.14 -28.02 6.28
CA ALA A 483 -11.14 -28.15 7.35
C ALA A 483 -11.52 -27.29 8.56
N GLU A 484 -11.81 -26.00 8.35
CA GLU A 484 -12.21 -25.11 9.45
C GLU A 484 -13.59 -25.47 10.02
N GLU A 485 -14.54 -25.93 9.20
CA GLU A 485 -15.84 -26.42 9.66
C GLU A 485 -15.70 -27.60 10.62
N SER A 486 -14.81 -28.55 10.33
CA SER A 486 -14.54 -29.70 11.21
C SER A 486 -13.97 -29.30 12.58
N LEU A 487 -13.43 -28.08 12.70
CA LEU A 487 -12.91 -27.51 13.95
C LEU A 487 -13.97 -26.74 14.76
N LEU A 488 -15.18 -26.49 14.23
CA LEU A 488 -16.19 -25.67 14.91
C LEU A 488 -16.86 -26.36 16.13
N VAL A 489 -16.76 -27.69 16.23
CA VAL A 489 -17.32 -28.49 17.32
C VAL A 489 -16.19 -28.93 18.27
N ARG A 490 -16.47 -29.09 19.57
CA ARG A 490 -15.50 -29.52 20.60
C ARG A 490 -14.51 -30.55 20.06
N THR A 491 -13.25 -30.16 20.03
CA THR A 491 -12.17 -30.87 19.34
C THR A 491 -11.73 -32.11 20.11
N GLY A 492 -12.15 -33.27 19.62
CA GLY A 492 -11.47 -34.53 19.89
C GLY A 492 -10.32 -34.76 18.91
N GLN A 493 -9.53 -35.81 19.16
CA GLN A 493 -8.39 -36.16 18.33
C GLN A 493 -8.79 -36.60 16.90
N THR A 494 -10.02 -37.11 16.72
CA THR A 494 -10.58 -37.48 15.42
C THR A 494 -10.86 -36.23 14.57
N GLN A 495 -11.52 -35.22 15.13
CA GLN A 495 -11.83 -33.97 14.41
C GLN A 495 -10.57 -33.26 13.92
N LEU A 496 -9.52 -33.23 14.75
CA LEU A 496 -8.23 -32.64 14.35
C LEU A 496 -7.59 -33.42 13.19
N THR A 497 -7.73 -34.73 13.17
CA THR A 497 -7.19 -35.58 12.09
C THR A 497 -7.97 -35.39 10.79
N ASP A 498 -9.29 -35.25 10.86
CA ASP A 498 -10.15 -34.94 9.72
C ASP A 498 -9.81 -33.55 9.15
N ALA A 499 -9.66 -32.54 10.01
CA ALA A 499 -9.23 -31.20 9.62
C ALA A 499 -7.89 -31.23 8.87
N LEU A 500 -6.89 -31.94 9.41
CA LEU A 500 -5.56 -32.08 8.79
C LEU A 500 -5.65 -32.72 7.39
N THR A 501 -6.53 -33.70 7.21
CA THR A 501 -6.75 -34.34 5.91
C THR A 501 -7.27 -33.33 4.88
N HIS A 502 -8.25 -32.52 5.26
CA HIS A 502 -8.79 -31.46 4.39
C HIS A 502 -7.76 -30.36 4.10
N TYR A 503 -6.94 -29.94 5.07
CA TYR A 503 -5.85 -28.98 4.82
C TYR A 503 -4.84 -29.50 3.80
N VAL A 504 -4.42 -30.76 3.91
CA VAL A 504 -3.46 -31.36 2.97
C VAL A 504 -4.04 -31.41 1.55
N ARG A 505 -5.34 -31.70 1.41
CA ARG A 505 -6.05 -31.64 0.12
C ARG A 505 -6.11 -30.21 -0.41
N ALA A 506 -6.42 -29.22 0.43
CA ALA A 506 -6.43 -27.81 0.06
C ALA A 506 -5.07 -27.33 -0.44
N ILE A 507 -3.98 -27.66 0.27
CA ILE A 507 -2.60 -27.31 -0.13
C ILE A 507 -2.24 -27.96 -1.47
N SER A 508 -2.63 -29.23 -1.67
CA SER A 508 -2.37 -29.94 -2.92
C SER A 508 -3.12 -29.28 -4.10
N ALA A 509 -4.37 -28.89 -3.89
CA ALA A 509 -5.16 -28.15 -4.88
C ALA A 509 -4.59 -26.75 -5.16
N LEU A 510 -4.11 -26.01 -4.15
CA LEU A 510 -3.43 -24.72 -4.35
C LEU A 510 -2.16 -24.84 -5.20
N LYS A 511 -1.37 -25.90 -4.97
CA LYS A 511 -0.19 -26.20 -5.80
C LYS A 511 -0.58 -26.53 -7.24
N ALA A 512 -1.68 -27.26 -7.45
CA ALA A 512 -2.21 -27.55 -8.78
C ALA A 512 -2.79 -26.29 -9.49
N ALA A 513 -3.32 -25.33 -8.73
CA ALA A 513 -3.84 -24.07 -9.26
C ALA A 513 -2.74 -23.05 -9.62
N THR A 514 -1.51 -23.25 -9.13
CA THR A 514 -0.38 -22.33 -9.31
C THR A 514 0.19 -22.40 -10.73
N THR A 515 0.54 -21.23 -11.30
CA THR A 515 1.23 -21.13 -12.60
C THR A 515 2.46 -20.22 -12.49
N PRO A 516 3.44 -20.30 -13.42
CA PRO A 516 4.58 -19.38 -13.42
C PRO A 516 4.19 -17.90 -13.54
N ALA A 517 3.09 -17.62 -14.23
CA ALA A 517 2.55 -16.26 -14.38
C ALA A 517 1.75 -15.79 -13.15
N HIS A 518 1.18 -16.72 -12.38
CA HIS A 518 0.38 -16.45 -11.20
C HIS A 518 0.70 -17.45 -10.08
N ALA A 519 1.69 -17.10 -9.27
CA ALA A 519 2.13 -17.90 -8.14
C ALA A 519 1.24 -17.67 -6.91
N LEU A 520 0.64 -18.74 -6.37
CA LEU A 520 -0.19 -18.69 -5.15
C LEU A 520 0.66 -18.94 -3.89
N GLN A 521 1.85 -18.35 -3.83
CA GLN A 521 2.83 -18.63 -2.77
C GLN A 521 2.32 -18.22 -1.39
N PHE A 522 1.73 -17.03 -1.27
CA PHE A 522 1.14 -16.57 0.00
C PHE A 522 0.04 -17.52 0.47
N GLN A 523 -0.90 -17.87 -0.41
CA GLN A 523 -2.04 -18.71 -0.08
C GLN A 523 -1.57 -20.10 0.36
N ALA A 524 -0.62 -20.70 -0.36
CA ALA A 524 -0.05 -21.99 -0.04
C ALA A 524 0.66 -21.98 1.33
N GLU A 525 1.51 -20.97 1.59
CA GLU A 525 2.22 -20.84 2.86
C GLU A 525 1.29 -20.52 4.03
N TYR A 526 0.32 -19.63 3.84
CA TYR A 526 -0.68 -19.29 4.87
C TYR A 526 -1.48 -20.54 5.31
N VAL A 527 -1.97 -21.33 4.35
CA VAL A 527 -2.71 -22.58 4.64
C VAL A 527 -1.78 -23.65 5.22
N ARG A 528 -0.52 -23.74 4.76
CA ARG A 528 0.49 -24.65 5.34
C ARG A 528 0.73 -24.35 6.82
N LEU A 529 0.93 -23.08 7.19
CA LEU A 529 1.18 -22.69 8.58
C LEU A 529 -0.05 -22.92 9.46
N ARG A 530 -1.27 -22.69 8.96
CA ARG A 530 -2.48 -23.07 9.70
C ARG A 530 -2.56 -24.58 9.92
N CYS A 531 -2.26 -25.39 8.90
CA CYS A 531 -2.18 -26.85 9.01
C CYS A 531 -1.13 -27.30 10.04
N GLU A 532 0.05 -26.67 10.05
CA GLU A 532 1.09 -26.90 11.06
C GLU A 532 0.64 -26.52 12.47
N GLY A 533 -0.07 -25.40 12.61
CA GLY A 533 -0.69 -25.00 13.89
C GLY A 533 -1.66 -26.04 14.41
N VAL A 534 -2.61 -26.50 13.58
CA VAL A 534 -3.57 -27.55 13.96
C VAL A 534 -2.84 -28.84 14.35
N ARG A 535 -1.77 -29.20 13.65
CA ARG A 535 -0.91 -30.35 13.99
C ARG A 535 -0.21 -30.17 15.33
N ALA A 536 0.34 -28.99 15.61
CA ALA A 536 1.00 -28.68 16.88
C ALA A 536 0.01 -28.74 18.06
N HIS A 537 -1.20 -28.21 17.88
CA HIS A 537 -2.28 -28.34 18.87
C HIS A 537 -2.69 -29.80 19.09
N ALA A 538 -2.82 -30.61 18.04
CA ALA A 538 -3.13 -32.05 18.18
C ALA A 538 -2.03 -32.80 18.95
N GLN A 539 -0.76 -32.48 18.68
CA GLN A 539 0.38 -33.05 19.42
C GLN A 539 0.40 -32.62 20.89
N LEU A 540 0.05 -31.36 21.17
CA LEU A 540 -0.06 -30.85 22.54
C LEU A 540 -1.15 -31.57 23.33
N LEU A 541 -2.32 -31.79 22.74
CA LEU A 541 -3.40 -32.57 23.39
C LEU A 541 -2.96 -34.01 23.69
N GLN A 542 -2.25 -34.64 22.75
CA GLN A 542 -1.66 -35.96 22.97
C GLN A 542 -0.60 -35.94 24.09
N ALA A 543 0.25 -34.91 24.13
CA ALA A 543 1.25 -34.71 25.17
C ALA A 543 0.60 -34.56 26.55
N CYS A 544 -0.44 -33.72 26.68
CA CYS A 544 -1.22 -33.56 27.89
C CYS A 544 -1.83 -34.89 28.38
N GLY A 545 -2.33 -35.72 27.45
CA GLY A 545 -2.84 -37.06 27.76
C GLY A 545 -1.79 -38.02 28.36
N CYS A 546 -0.50 -37.81 28.09
CA CYS A 546 0.58 -38.65 28.64
C CYS A 546 0.73 -38.54 30.17
N LEU A 547 0.15 -37.51 30.80
CA LEU A 547 0.16 -37.36 32.27
C LEU A 547 -0.43 -38.60 32.97
N ARG A 548 -1.40 -39.26 32.34
CA ARG A 548 -2.03 -40.49 32.85
C ARG A 548 -1.11 -41.72 32.82
N THR A 549 0.08 -41.60 32.22
CA THR A 549 1.05 -42.70 32.05
C THR A 549 2.33 -42.50 32.86
N ALA A 550 2.25 -41.78 33.98
CA ALA A 550 3.39 -41.52 34.85
C ALA A 550 4.03 -42.83 35.36
N PRO A 551 5.38 -42.94 35.38
CA PRO A 551 6.07 -44.13 35.85
C PRO A 551 5.88 -44.31 37.38
N PRO A 552 5.99 -45.55 37.90
CA PRO A 552 5.95 -45.81 39.34
C PRO A 552 6.97 -44.95 40.12
N PRO A 553 6.69 -44.54 41.38
CA PRO A 553 7.51 -43.60 42.14
C PRO A 553 9.01 -43.95 42.24
N ALA A 554 9.35 -45.23 42.32
CA ALA A 554 10.73 -45.69 42.38
C ALA A 554 11.52 -45.44 41.08
N ILE A 555 10.86 -45.60 39.92
CA ILE A 555 11.44 -45.32 38.60
C ILE A 555 11.46 -43.82 38.35
N ALA A 556 10.38 -43.12 38.72
CA ALA A 556 10.27 -41.66 38.62
C ALA A 556 11.41 -40.94 39.36
N ALA A 557 11.73 -41.38 40.58
CA ALA A 557 12.81 -40.81 41.38
C ALA A 557 14.20 -41.09 40.78
N SER A 558 14.45 -42.29 40.24
CA SER A 558 15.74 -42.61 39.64
C SER A 558 15.98 -41.82 38.35
N VAL A 559 14.95 -41.66 37.51
CA VAL A 559 15.03 -40.88 36.27
C VAL A 559 15.26 -39.39 36.57
N ALA A 560 14.54 -38.82 37.54
CA ALA A 560 14.73 -37.44 37.94
C ALA A 560 16.14 -37.19 38.51
N SER A 561 16.65 -38.11 39.34
CA SER A 561 18.01 -38.02 39.86
C SER A 561 19.07 -38.15 38.77
N ALA A 562 18.88 -39.04 37.79
CA ALA A 562 19.83 -39.25 36.70
C ALA A 562 19.88 -38.06 35.74
N THR A 563 18.74 -37.41 35.49
CA THR A 563 18.62 -36.26 34.58
C THR A 563 18.84 -34.90 35.24
N ARG A 564 18.91 -34.86 36.59
CA ARG A 564 18.93 -33.62 37.39
C ARG A 564 17.73 -32.71 37.11
N ASP A 565 16.59 -33.30 36.81
CA ASP A 565 15.35 -32.61 36.44
C ASP A 565 14.17 -33.21 37.21
N GLU A 566 13.75 -32.53 38.27
CA GLU A 566 12.67 -32.97 39.16
C GLU A 566 11.34 -33.15 38.44
N LEU A 567 11.09 -32.42 37.35
CA LEU A 567 9.86 -32.55 36.57
C LEU A 567 9.76 -33.93 35.89
N GLN A 568 10.89 -34.61 35.62
CA GLN A 568 10.88 -35.96 35.02
C GLN A 568 10.20 -37.00 35.90
N LYS A 569 9.92 -36.71 37.19
CA LYS A 569 9.07 -37.55 38.04
C LYS A 569 7.68 -37.77 37.43
N CYS A 570 7.18 -36.81 36.65
CA CYS A 570 5.90 -36.89 35.96
C CYS A 570 5.95 -37.75 34.69
N GLY A 571 7.13 -38.26 34.31
CA GLY A 571 7.32 -39.16 33.17
C GLY A 571 7.42 -38.45 31.82
N ARG A 572 7.03 -39.17 30.76
CA ARG A 572 7.21 -38.75 29.37
C ARG A 572 6.50 -37.45 28.99
N VAL A 573 5.47 -37.04 29.75
CA VAL A 573 4.72 -35.81 29.53
C VAL A 573 5.62 -34.58 29.45
N VAL A 574 6.66 -34.49 30.29
CA VAL A 574 7.57 -33.33 30.32
C VAL A 574 8.39 -33.22 29.04
N ALA A 575 8.94 -34.34 28.56
CA ALA A 575 9.69 -34.37 27.31
C ALA A 575 8.81 -34.03 26.09
N GLN A 576 7.55 -34.49 26.09
CA GLN A 576 6.59 -34.16 25.03
C GLN A 576 6.15 -32.69 25.08
N LEU A 577 5.86 -32.14 26.25
CA LEU A 577 5.53 -30.72 26.42
C LEU A 577 6.67 -29.83 25.93
N ARG A 578 7.93 -30.12 26.32
CA ARG A 578 9.10 -29.37 25.82
C ARG A 578 9.28 -29.46 24.31
N LYS A 579 8.88 -30.59 23.70
CA LYS A 579 8.86 -30.71 22.24
C LYS A 579 7.78 -29.80 21.63
N CYS A 580 6.55 -29.85 22.16
CA CYS A 580 5.47 -28.97 21.72
C CYS A 580 5.83 -27.49 21.84
N SER A 581 6.51 -27.07 22.92
CA SER A 581 7.03 -25.70 23.07
C SER A 581 7.93 -25.30 21.88
N ARG A 582 8.91 -26.14 21.52
CA ARG A 582 9.77 -25.90 20.34
C ARG A 582 8.99 -25.88 19.03
N ASP A 583 7.98 -26.74 18.87
CA ASP A 583 7.15 -26.78 17.67
C ASP A 583 6.34 -25.48 17.53
N PHE A 584 5.79 -24.93 18.62
CA PHE A 584 5.11 -23.63 18.62
C PHE A 584 6.08 -22.45 18.40
N LYS A 585 7.30 -22.49 18.96
CA LYS A 585 8.33 -21.48 18.66
C LYS A 585 8.68 -21.45 17.18
N SER A 586 8.92 -22.63 16.60
CA SER A 586 9.18 -22.78 15.16
C SER A 586 8.02 -22.25 14.32
N LEU A 587 6.79 -22.55 14.71
CA LEU A 587 5.60 -22.01 14.03
C LEU A 587 5.54 -20.48 14.09
N ALA A 588 5.81 -19.88 15.26
CA ALA A 588 5.86 -18.42 15.41
C ALA A 588 6.97 -17.78 14.55
N ASP A 589 8.14 -18.41 14.47
CA ASP A 589 9.23 -17.93 13.62
C ASP A 589 8.86 -18.00 12.14
N GLN A 590 8.19 -19.07 11.72
CA GLN A 590 7.70 -19.20 10.35
C GLN A 590 6.62 -18.16 10.00
N TYR A 591 5.71 -17.81 10.92
CA TYR A 591 4.80 -16.68 10.71
C TYR A 591 5.54 -15.35 10.60
N GLY A 592 6.61 -15.15 11.39
CA GLY A 592 7.47 -13.96 11.28
C GLY A 592 8.19 -13.88 9.93
N VAL A 593 8.67 -15.00 9.41
CA VAL A 593 9.22 -15.08 8.05
C VAL A 593 8.15 -14.76 7.01
N LEU A 594 6.96 -15.37 7.12
CA LEU A 594 5.85 -15.08 6.22
C LEU A 594 5.53 -13.58 6.24
N TYR A 595 5.40 -12.96 7.43
CA TYR A 595 5.14 -11.54 7.58
C TYR A 595 6.13 -10.67 6.77
N GLN A 596 7.44 -10.96 6.85
CA GLN A 596 8.46 -10.22 6.11
C GLN A 596 8.33 -10.34 4.58
N THR A 597 7.63 -11.35 4.07
CA THR A 597 7.35 -11.50 2.62
C THR A 597 6.11 -10.72 2.15
N LEU A 598 5.39 -10.05 3.05
CA LEU A 598 4.09 -9.40 2.77
C LEU A 598 4.20 -7.89 2.56
N PHE A 599 5.16 -7.43 1.76
CA PHE A 599 5.33 -6.00 1.45
C PHE A 599 4.08 -5.36 0.82
N ASP A 600 3.36 -6.10 -0.02
CA ASP A 600 2.18 -5.59 -0.74
C ASP A 600 0.84 -5.88 -0.05
N ALA A 601 0.87 -6.49 1.14
CA ALA A 601 -0.35 -6.81 1.88
C ALA A 601 -1.01 -5.57 2.51
N ASP A 602 -2.32 -5.59 2.69
CA ASP A 602 -3.03 -4.55 3.43
C ASP A 602 -2.78 -4.67 4.95
N PRO A 603 -2.96 -3.57 5.73
CA PRO A 603 -2.71 -3.59 7.17
C PRO A 603 -3.48 -4.67 7.93
N GLY A 604 -4.72 -4.97 7.54
CA GLY A 604 -5.53 -6.03 8.16
C GLY A 604 -4.94 -7.43 7.93
N THR A 605 -4.36 -7.69 6.74
CA THR A 605 -3.64 -8.94 6.50
C THR A 605 -2.40 -9.07 7.39
N LEU A 606 -1.57 -8.01 7.47
CA LEU A 606 -0.38 -8.02 8.31
C LEU A 606 -0.74 -8.29 9.78
N ARG A 607 -1.79 -7.60 10.25
CA ARG A 607 -2.29 -7.75 11.61
C ARG A 607 -2.79 -9.16 11.89
N ASN A 608 -3.52 -9.76 10.95
CA ASN A 608 -3.97 -11.15 11.06
C ASN A 608 -2.78 -12.13 11.21
N VAL A 609 -1.75 -12.03 10.36
CA VAL A 609 -0.55 -12.88 10.46
C VAL A 609 0.18 -12.65 11.79
N GLN A 610 0.27 -11.41 12.24
CA GLN A 610 0.87 -11.06 13.52
C GLN A 610 0.08 -11.67 14.69
N LEU A 611 -1.25 -11.63 14.68
CA LEU A 611 -2.08 -12.29 15.70
C LEU A 611 -1.86 -13.81 15.73
N LEU A 612 -1.77 -14.46 14.56
CA LEU A 612 -1.45 -15.89 14.49
C LEU A 612 -0.07 -16.23 15.07
N GLN A 613 0.93 -15.38 14.79
CA GLN A 613 2.26 -15.49 15.40
C GLN A 613 2.19 -15.36 16.93
N GLN A 614 1.49 -14.34 17.43
CA GLN A 614 1.35 -14.10 18.87
C GLN A 614 0.58 -15.24 19.56
N ASN A 615 -0.43 -15.83 18.93
CA ASN A 615 -1.14 -16.98 19.48
C ASN A 615 -0.23 -18.21 19.61
N ALA A 616 0.65 -18.46 18.65
CA ALA A 616 1.63 -19.54 18.76
C ALA A 616 2.61 -19.30 19.94
N LEU A 617 3.08 -18.06 20.11
CA LEU A 617 3.93 -17.66 21.25
C LEU A 617 3.19 -17.79 22.59
N LEU A 618 1.91 -17.45 22.64
CA LEU A 618 1.09 -17.55 23.85
C LEU A 618 0.99 -19.01 24.34
N VAL A 619 0.77 -19.96 23.43
CA VAL A 619 0.74 -21.39 23.75
C VAL A 619 2.13 -21.87 24.19
N MET A 620 3.19 -21.48 23.47
CA MET A 620 4.56 -21.81 23.83
C MET A 620 4.88 -21.36 25.26
N GLN A 621 4.59 -20.09 25.60
CA GLN A 621 4.81 -19.55 26.94
C GLN A 621 4.02 -20.34 27.99
N ALA A 622 2.75 -20.66 27.73
CA ALA A 622 1.95 -21.46 28.65
C ALA A 622 2.57 -22.84 28.94
N ILE A 623 3.12 -23.49 27.92
CA ILE A 623 3.85 -24.76 28.05
C ILE A 623 5.15 -24.58 28.83
N ASP A 624 5.92 -23.53 28.54
CA ASP A 624 7.21 -23.28 29.18
C ASP A 624 7.05 -23.02 30.69
N ARG A 625 6.02 -22.28 31.10
CA ARG A 625 5.72 -22.02 32.52
C ARG A 625 5.55 -23.28 33.37
N ILE A 626 5.11 -24.38 32.77
CA ILE A 626 4.80 -25.65 33.47
C ILE A 626 5.82 -26.76 33.20
N SER A 627 6.67 -26.62 32.17
CA SER A 627 7.57 -27.69 31.72
C SER A 627 9.07 -27.38 31.84
N GLN A 628 9.44 -26.14 32.14
CA GLN A 628 10.84 -25.75 32.40
C GLN A 628 11.14 -25.72 33.91
N TYR A 629 12.28 -26.30 34.30
CA TYR A 629 12.75 -26.37 35.69
C TYR A 629 13.89 -25.37 35.91
N ASN A 630 13.74 -24.42 36.85
CA ASN A 630 14.80 -23.55 37.37
C ASN A 630 15.81 -23.00 36.32
N GLN A 631 15.33 -22.27 35.32
CA GLN A 631 16.17 -21.27 34.65
C GLN A 631 15.73 -19.88 35.14
N GLY A 632 16.40 -19.41 36.19
CA GLY A 632 16.50 -17.96 36.36
C GLY A 632 17.23 -17.41 35.14
N ILE A 633 16.68 -16.36 34.54
CA ILE A 633 17.29 -15.51 33.50
C ILE A 633 17.12 -16.04 32.06
N ASN A 634 16.04 -15.61 31.41
CA ASN A 634 16.07 -14.90 30.11
C ASN A 634 14.72 -14.24 29.76
N SER A 635 14.06 -13.62 30.74
CA SER A 635 12.74 -12.99 30.59
C SER A 635 12.71 -11.69 29.77
N SER A 636 13.80 -11.32 29.08
CA SER A 636 13.89 -10.02 28.38
C SER A 636 13.19 -10.02 27.01
N GLU A 637 13.24 -11.11 26.24
CA GLU A 637 12.48 -11.23 24.99
C GLU A 637 11.02 -11.67 25.23
N GLU A 638 10.77 -12.46 26.29
CA GLU A 638 9.45 -13.02 26.64
C GLU A 638 8.40 -11.95 27.00
N GLY A 639 8.84 -10.83 27.59
CA GLY A 639 7.95 -9.72 27.96
C GLY A 639 7.41 -8.93 26.76
N SER A 640 8.15 -8.88 25.65
CA SER A 640 7.78 -8.04 24.49
C SER A 640 6.48 -8.48 23.80
N SER A 641 6.25 -9.79 23.71
CA SER A 641 5.06 -10.41 23.11
C SER A 641 3.80 -10.20 23.96
N LEU A 642 3.93 -10.32 25.28
CA LEU A 642 2.85 -10.04 26.24
C LEU A 642 2.47 -8.56 26.23
N VAL A 643 3.46 -7.67 26.26
CA VAL A 643 3.26 -6.22 26.22
C VAL A 643 2.57 -5.78 24.94
N TRP A 644 2.95 -6.33 23.78
CA TRP A 644 2.29 -5.98 22.51
C TRP A 644 0.80 -6.33 22.52
N MET A 645 0.43 -7.48 23.08
CA MET A 645 -0.94 -7.98 23.13
C MET A 645 -1.79 -7.24 24.17
N GLU A 646 -1.19 -6.88 25.32
CA GLU A 646 -1.81 -6.07 26.37
C GLU A 646 -2.04 -4.61 25.97
N GLN A 647 -1.21 -4.07 25.08
CA GLN A 647 -1.35 -2.72 24.53
C GLN A 647 -2.43 -2.61 23.45
N GLN A 648 -3.05 -3.72 23.03
CA GLN A 648 -4.11 -3.68 22.02
C GLN A 648 -5.44 -3.25 22.66
N PRO A 649 -6.10 -2.20 22.14
CA PRO A 649 -7.43 -1.83 22.60
C PRO A 649 -8.37 -3.02 22.44
N SER A 650 -9.05 -3.42 23.52
CA SER A 650 -9.97 -4.54 23.54
C SER A 650 -11.25 -4.31 22.73
N SER A 651 -11.54 -3.07 22.28
CA SER A 651 -12.82 -2.74 21.66
C SER A 651 -12.84 -1.61 20.62
N SER A 652 -11.91 -0.65 20.60
CA SER A 652 -12.07 0.56 19.78
C SER A 652 -11.39 0.56 18.40
N SER A 653 -10.45 -0.34 18.12
CA SER A 653 -9.66 -0.28 16.86
C SER A 653 -9.52 -1.60 16.09
N SER A 654 -10.04 -2.72 16.59
CA SER A 654 -9.92 -4.02 15.92
C SER A 654 -11.03 -4.20 14.87
N SER A 655 -10.68 -4.67 13.68
CA SER A 655 -11.69 -5.00 12.67
C SER A 655 -12.51 -6.22 13.08
N LEU A 656 -13.77 -6.31 12.62
CA LEU A 656 -14.63 -7.47 12.88
C LEU A 656 -14.00 -8.80 12.44
N SER A 657 -13.19 -8.80 11.38
CA SER A 657 -12.46 -9.99 10.92
C SER A 657 -11.41 -10.49 11.91
N GLU A 658 -10.92 -9.63 12.81
CA GLU A 658 -9.91 -9.98 13.82
C GLU A 658 -10.53 -10.25 15.19
N HIS A 659 -11.77 -9.78 15.40
CA HIS A 659 -12.44 -9.76 16.70
C HIS A 659 -12.39 -11.10 17.45
N ARG A 660 -12.81 -12.20 16.81
CA ARG A 660 -12.82 -13.53 17.45
C ARG A 660 -11.42 -14.03 17.82
N LEU A 661 -10.43 -13.78 16.96
CA LEU A 661 -9.04 -14.21 17.18
C LEU A 661 -8.41 -13.43 18.33
N LEU A 662 -8.64 -12.11 18.36
CA LEU A 662 -8.17 -11.22 19.43
C LEU A 662 -8.85 -11.54 20.76
N GLU A 663 -10.16 -11.80 20.76
CA GLU A 663 -10.90 -12.17 21.96
C GLU A 663 -10.40 -13.50 22.56
N ALA A 664 -10.17 -14.52 21.74
CA ALA A 664 -9.59 -15.78 22.21
C ALA A 664 -8.17 -15.61 22.73
N ALA A 665 -7.37 -14.74 22.11
CA ALA A 665 -6.04 -14.40 22.61
C ALA A 665 -6.11 -13.72 24.00
N HIS A 666 -7.01 -12.75 24.19
CA HIS A 666 -7.24 -12.10 25.48
C HIS A 666 -7.70 -13.09 26.56
N ARG A 667 -8.61 -14.01 26.24
CA ARG A 667 -9.01 -15.09 27.18
C ARG A 667 -7.84 -16.00 27.52
N GLY A 668 -7.04 -16.38 26.53
CA GLY A 668 -5.83 -17.17 26.72
C GLY A 668 -4.79 -16.47 27.60
N LEU A 669 -4.63 -15.15 27.47
CA LEU A 669 -3.76 -14.33 28.33
C LEU A 669 -4.22 -14.35 29.79
N LEU A 670 -5.52 -14.26 30.04
CA LEU A 670 -6.06 -14.36 31.40
C LEU A 670 -5.70 -15.71 32.03
N TRP A 671 -5.86 -16.82 31.31
CA TRP A 671 -5.44 -18.13 31.80
C TRP A 671 -3.94 -18.26 31.98
N LEU A 672 -3.14 -17.65 31.10
CA LEU A 672 -1.69 -17.62 31.28
C LEU A 672 -1.31 -16.91 32.58
N ARG A 673 -1.99 -15.81 32.94
CA ARG A 673 -1.76 -15.11 34.22
C ARG A 673 -2.09 -15.98 35.44
N ASP A 674 -3.11 -16.83 35.32
CA ASP A 674 -3.48 -17.78 36.37
C ASP A 674 -2.49 -18.96 36.52
N LEU A 675 -1.68 -19.26 35.50
CA LEU A 675 -0.61 -20.26 35.56
C LEU A 675 0.54 -19.78 36.46
N ARG A 676 0.53 -20.23 37.72
CA ARG A 676 1.63 -20.03 38.67
C ARG A 676 2.83 -20.90 38.30
N HIS A 677 4.03 -20.31 38.36
CA HIS A 677 5.29 -21.05 38.34
C HIS A 677 5.41 -21.87 39.63
N GLN A 678 5.40 -23.19 39.50
CA GLN A 678 5.62 -24.13 40.60
C GLN A 678 6.62 -25.19 40.16
N ASN A 679 7.43 -25.68 41.11
CA ASN A 679 8.47 -26.68 40.84
C ASN A 679 7.91 -28.10 40.59
N THR A 680 6.59 -28.27 40.51
CA THR A 680 5.92 -29.55 40.28
C THR A 680 4.81 -29.39 39.24
N LEU A 681 4.77 -30.28 38.26
CA LEU A 681 3.72 -30.33 37.25
C LEU A 681 2.43 -30.92 37.85
N THR A 682 1.36 -30.15 37.89
CA THR A 682 0.05 -30.58 38.40
C THR A 682 -0.94 -30.89 37.28
N PRO A 683 -1.92 -31.80 37.50
CA PRO A 683 -2.99 -32.04 36.53
C PRO A 683 -3.81 -30.79 36.17
N GLN A 684 -3.98 -29.86 37.12
CA GLN A 684 -4.71 -28.61 36.89
C GLN A 684 -3.97 -27.68 35.92
N GLN A 685 -2.65 -27.57 36.05
CA GLN A 685 -1.82 -26.80 35.11
C GLN A 685 -1.88 -27.37 33.69
N VAL A 686 -1.77 -28.70 33.54
CA VAL A 686 -1.88 -29.39 32.25
C VAL A 686 -3.27 -29.18 31.63
N GLN A 687 -4.33 -29.28 32.43
CA GLN A 687 -5.69 -29.04 31.98
C GLN A 687 -5.91 -27.59 31.52
N LEU A 688 -5.28 -26.61 32.18
CA LEU A 688 -5.37 -25.21 31.79
C LEU A 688 -4.64 -24.96 30.46
N VAL A 689 -3.46 -25.53 30.24
CA VAL A 689 -2.76 -25.48 28.94
C VAL A 689 -3.58 -26.16 27.83
N GLU A 690 -4.22 -27.29 28.13
CA GLU A 690 -5.15 -27.96 27.22
C GLU A 690 -6.34 -27.05 26.85
N ARG A 691 -6.96 -26.37 27.82
CA ARG A 691 -8.06 -25.42 27.58
C ARG A 691 -7.61 -24.24 26.73
N LEU A 692 -6.45 -23.65 27.04
CA LEU A 692 -5.86 -22.56 26.26
C LEU A 692 -5.64 -22.99 24.81
N SER A 693 -5.06 -24.18 24.60
CA SER A 693 -4.87 -24.75 23.27
C SER A 693 -6.17 -24.95 22.52
N GLN A 694 -7.20 -25.49 23.18
CA GLN A 694 -8.52 -25.70 22.58
C GLN A 694 -9.14 -24.37 22.13
N GLU A 695 -9.08 -23.35 22.97
CA GLU A 695 -9.72 -22.06 22.67
C GLU A 695 -9.09 -21.34 21.49
N LEU A 696 -7.76 -21.44 21.33
CA LEU A 696 -7.07 -20.84 20.20
C LEU A 696 -7.22 -21.64 18.90
N VAL A 697 -7.25 -22.98 18.95
CA VAL A 697 -7.37 -23.79 17.73
C VAL A 697 -8.78 -23.73 17.13
N LEU A 698 -9.80 -23.62 17.99
CA LEU A 698 -11.23 -23.58 17.61
C LEU A 698 -11.62 -22.28 16.90
N VAL A 699 -10.88 -21.18 17.10
CA VAL A 699 -11.14 -19.94 16.37
C VAL A 699 -10.59 -20.06 14.96
N ALA A 700 -11.51 -20.17 14.01
CA ALA A 700 -11.17 -20.20 12.60
C ALA A 700 -10.57 -18.83 12.17
N PRO A 701 -9.36 -18.78 11.60
CA PRO A 701 -8.77 -17.55 11.10
C PRO A 701 -9.54 -17.07 9.88
N CYS A 702 -10.20 -15.92 10.02
CA CYS A 702 -10.79 -15.19 8.91
C CYS A 702 -9.77 -15.02 7.76
N LEU A 703 -10.16 -15.38 6.53
CA LEU A 703 -9.27 -15.25 5.39
C LEU A 703 -9.09 -13.76 5.03
N PRO A 704 -7.86 -13.23 5.04
CA PRO A 704 -7.63 -11.80 4.89
C PRO A 704 -7.77 -11.36 3.42
N ARG A 705 -7.87 -10.05 3.17
CA ARG A 705 -8.12 -9.51 1.81
C ARG A 705 -7.04 -9.93 0.82
N TYR A 706 -5.76 -9.84 1.23
CA TYR A 706 -4.61 -10.21 0.41
C TYR A 706 -4.64 -11.68 -0.05
N PHE A 707 -5.36 -12.56 0.65
CA PHE A 707 -5.57 -13.94 0.22
C PHE A 707 -6.26 -14.05 -1.14
N PHE A 708 -7.15 -13.11 -1.46
CA PHE A 708 -7.93 -13.10 -2.70
C PHE A 708 -7.52 -11.99 -3.67
N GLN A 709 -7.03 -10.86 -3.15
CA GLN A 709 -6.76 -9.68 -3.95
C GLN A 709 -5.63 -8.85 -3.33
N ALA A 710 -4.53 -8.75 -4.06
CA ALA A 710 -3.50 -7.73 -3.82
C ALA A 710 -3.97 -6.39 -4.37
N LEU A 711 -3.85 -5.32 -3.58
CA LEU A 711 -4.11 -3.93 -4.03
C LEU A 711 -2.88 -3.26 -4.58
N GLN A 712 -1.72 -3.80 -4.24
CA GLN A 712 -0.41 -3.32 -4.62
C GLN A 712 0.36 -4.50 -5.18
N ALA A 713 1.24 -4.24 -6.15
CA ALA A 713 2.20 -5.23 -6.61
C ALA A 713 3.54 -4.54 -6.87
N THR A 714 4.54 -4.93 -6.10
CA THR A 714 5.91 -4.44 -6.19
C THR A 714 6.79 -5.57 -6.66
N THR A 715 7.51 -5.34 -7.76
CA THR A 715 8.44 -6.34 -8.31
C THR A 715 9.79 -5.69 -8.54
N ILE A 716 10.86 -6.37 -8.13
CA ILE A 716 12.22 -5.97 -8.42
C ILE A 716 12.74 -6.86 -9.54
N LYS A 717 13.24 -6.25 -10.62
CA LYS A 717 13.96 -6.96 -11.67
C LYS A 717 15.44 -6.72 -11.48
N LEU A 718 16.22 -7.79 -11.39
CA LEU A 718 17.67 -7.73 -11.22
C LEU A 718 18.40 -8.11 -12.50
N ALA A 719 19.51 -7.42 -12.73
CA ALA A 719 20.54 -7.78 -13.68
C ALA A 719 21.89 -7.81 -12.94
N VAL A 720 22.60 -8.93 -13.03
CA VAL A 720 23.90 -9.09 -12.40
C VAL A 720 24.96 -9.23 -13.48
N SER A 721 26.05 -8.48 -13.35
CA SER A 721 27.22 -8.53 -14.25
C SER A 721 28.48 -8.89 -13.46
N PRO A 722 29.34 -9.79 -13.97
CA PRO A 722 29.26 -10.50 -15.25
C PRO A 722 28.14 -11.54 -15.33
N GLN A 723 27.60 -11.76 -16.54
CA GLN A 723 26.60 -12.77 -16.82
C GLN A 723 27.26 -14.11 -17.20
N GLN A 724 26.62 -15.23 -16.83
CA GLN A 724 27.02 -16.55 -17.31
C GLN A 724 26.68 -16.68 -18.81
N LYS A 725 27.61 -17.25 -19.58
CA LYS A 725 27.47 -17.36 -21.06
C LYS A 725 26.35 -18.33 -21.48
N GLY A 726 25.99 -19.28 -20.62
CA GLY A 726 24.90 -20.24 -20.81
C GLY A 726 24.36 -20.78 -19.48
N THR A 727 23.18 -21.39 -19.52
CA THR A 727 22.49 -21.93 -18.32
C THR A 727 23.35 -23.04 -17.68
N GLY A 728 23.89 -22.78 -16.49
CA GLY A 728 24.70 -23.75 -15.74
C GLY A 728 26.21 -23.73 -16.03
N GLU A 729 26.70 -22.89 -16.95
CA GLU A 729 28.15 -22.72 -17.15
C GLU A 729 28.76 -21.79 -16.09
N PRO A 730 29.77 -22.24 -15.33
CA PRO A 730 30.36 -21.42 -14.29
C PRO A 730 31.23 -20.29 -14.85
N LEU A 731 31.30 -19.19 -14.12
CA LEU A 731 32.29 -18.15 -14.35
C LEU A 731 33.66 -18.64 -13.91
N PHE A 732 34.70 -18.38 -14.70
CA PHE A 732 36.06 -18.82 -14.38
C PHE A 732 36.83 -17.69 -13.70
N LEU A 733 37.43 -17.98 -12.54
CA LEU A 733 38.22 -17.04 -11.74
C LEU A 733 39.58 -17.66 -11.41
N ALA A 734 40.66 -16.89 -11.54
CA ALA A 734 42.02 -17.32 -11.17
C ALA A 734 42.21 -17.32 -9.63
N GLN A 735 43.12 -18.16 -9.11
CA GLN A 735 43.31 -18.48 -7.68
C GLN A 735 43.66 -17.31 -6.74
N GLN A 736 43.81 -16.09 -7.24
CA GLN A 736 44.04 -14.87 -6.46
C GLN A 736 43.26 -13.66 -6.99
N ALA A 737 42.42 -13.85 -8.01
CA ALA A 737 41.59 -12.79 -8.55
C ALA A 737 40.35 -12.59 -7.66
N GLN A 738 39.93 -11.34 -7.52
CA GLN A 738 38.67 -11.00 -6.87
C GLN A 738 37.57 -10.93 -7.93
N LEU A 739 36.38 -11.43 -7.58
CA LEU A 739 35.21 -11.32 -8.42
C LEU A 739 34.53 -9.97 -8.19
N ALA A 740 34.59 -9.10 -9.19
CA ALA A 740 33.83 -7.86 -9.21
C ALA A 740 32.40 -8.12 -9.73
N LEU A 741 31.40 -7.82 -8.91
CA LEU A 741 29.98 -7.97 -9.23
C LEU A 741 29.30 -6.61 -9.23
N ARG A 742 28.62 -6.31 -10.33
CA ARG A 742 27.71 -5.17 -10.44
C ARG A 742 26.29 -5.71 -10.43
N VAL A 743 25.51 -5.29 -9.44
CA VAL A 743 24.10 -5.64 -9.31
C VAL A 743 23.28 -4.41 -9.65
N GLU A 744 22.44 -4.51 -10.65
CA GLU A 744 21.54 -3.44 -11.08
C GLU A 744 20.11 -3.92 -10.91
N GLY A 745 19.23 -3.02 -10.48
CA GLY A 745 17.83 -3.36 -10.30
C GLY A 745 16.88 -2.25 -10.70
N VAL A 746 15.68 -2.67 -11.11
CA VAL A 746 14.55 -1.77 -11.38
C VAL A 746 13.37 -2.18 -10.51
N VAL A 747 12.86 -1.24 -9.73
CA VAL A 747 11.65 -1.38 -8.93
C VAL A 747 10.47 -1.04 -9.82
N GLN A 748 9.55 -1.99 -10.00
CA GLN A 748 8.31 -1.77 -10.73
C GLN A 748 7.15 -1.83 -9.75
N HIS A 749 6.34 -0.77 -9.76
CA HIS A 749 5.20 -0.65 -8.88
C HIS A 749 3.90 -0.58 -9.67
N ARG A 750 2.90 -1.37 -9.25
CA ARG A 750 1.54 -1.30 -9.76
C ARG A 750 0.59 -1.10 -8.59
N SER A 751 -0.06 0.06 -8.55
CA SER A 751 -1.12 0.39 -7.60
C SER A 751 -2.30 1.05 -8.33
N PRO A 752 -3.52 0.93 -7.79
CA PRO A 752 -4.65 1.75 -8.22
C PRO A 752 -4.38 3.25 -7.98
N PRO A 753 -5.13 4.16 -8.64
CA PRO A 753 -4.96 5.60 -8.46
C PRO A 753 -5.10 6.00 -6.99
N GLY A 754 -4.00 6.49 -6.41
CA GLY A 754 -3.84 6.80 -4.98
C GLY A 754 -2.38 6.58 -4.54
N SER A 755 -2.03 7.00 -3.33
CA SER A 755 -0.73 6.68 -2.75
C SER A 755 -0.66 5.17 -2.45
N PRO A 756 0.45 4.49 -2.77
CA PRO A 756 0.62 3.10 -2.39
C PRO A 756 0.54 2.93 -0.88
N ALA A 757 0.10 1.75 -0.43
CA ALA A 757 0.00 1.47 1.00
C ALA A 757 1.39 1.54 1.67
N ARG A 758 2.42 1.09 0.94
CA ARG A 758 3.83 1.18 1.34
C ARG A 758 4.70 1.49 0.13
N THR A 759 5.73 2.29 0.33
CA THR A 759 6.71 2.67 -0.70
C THR A 759 8.07 2.02 -0.44
N VAL A 760 8.80 1.73 -1.52
CA VAL A 760 10.19 1.28 -1.44
C VAL A 760 11.05 2.50 -1.16
N HIS A 761 11.64 2.59 0.03
CA HIS A 761 12.53 3.70 0.38
C HIS A 761 13.99 3.36 0.08
N LYS A 762 14.44 2.16 0.47
CA LYS A 762 15.78 1.64 0.14
C LYS A 762 15.70 0.16 -0.24
N VAL A 763 16.71 -0.32 -0.95
CA VAL A 763 16.88 -1.73 -1.29
C VAL A 763 18.15 -2.24 -0.62
N LEU A 764 18.01 -3.28 0.19
CA LEU A 764 19.12 -4.04 0.74
C LEU A 764 19.50 -5.13 -0.27
N VAL A 765 20.73 -5.06 -0.79
CA VAL A 765 21.31 -6.09 -1.64
C VAL A 765 22.29 -6.88 -0.78
N SER A 766 22.05 -8.18 -0.63
CA SER A 766 22.88 -9.08 0.16
C SER A 766 23.53 -10.12 -0.74
N LEU A 767 24.82 -10.33 -0.58
CA LEU A 767 25.59 -11.35 -1.28
C LEU A 767 26.08 -12.38 -0.28
N THR A 768 25.86 -13.66 -0.59
CA THR A 768 26.34 -14.79 0.20
C THR A 768 27.08 -15.77 -0.70
N THR A 769 28.22 -16.30 -0.24
CA THR A 769 28.98 -17.31 -0.98
C THR A 769 28.92 -18.65 -0.26
N THR A 770 28.58 -19.71 -0.98
CA THR A 770 28.66 -21.08 -0.46
C THR A 770 29.87 -21.80 -1.09
N PRO A 771 30.76 -22.37 -0.27
CA PRO A 771 31.95 -23.07 -0.76
C PRO A 771 31.58 -24.40 -1.44
N PRO A 772 32.48 -24.97 -2.26
CA PRO A 772 32.27 -26.26 -2.91
C PRO A 772 32.03 -27.38 -1.88
N GLY A 773 30.87 -28.02 -1.96
CA GLY A 773 30.58 -29.26 -1.21
C GLY A 773 31.36 -30.44 -1.78
N ARG A 774 31.87 -31.33 -0.91
CA ARG A 774 32.47 -32.63 -1.32
C ARG A 774 31.43 -33.45 -2.07
N SER A 775 31.78 -33.98 -3.24
CA SER A 775 31.04 -35.08 -3.87
C SER A 775 31.06 -36.29 -2.92
N GLN A 776 29.89 -36.80 -2.54
CA GLN A 776 29.74 -38.08 -1.86
C GLN A 776 30.22 -39.20 -2.81
N ASN A 777 31.50 -39.59 -2.77
CA ASN A 777 31.97 -40.89 -3.28
C ASN A 777 33.45 -41.20 -2.98
N THR A 778 33.95 -40.87 -1.78
CA THR A 778 35.21 -41.47 -1.29
C THR A 778 35.18 -41.61 0.23
N THR A 779 35.71 -42.74 0.69
CA THR A 779 35.69 -43.33 2.04
C THR A 779 36.04 -42.38 3.19
N PRO A 780 35.50 -42.62 4.40
CA PRO A 780 35.73 -41.77 5.56
C PRO A 780 37.01 -42.20 6.26
N ASP A 781 38.11 -41.48 6.10
CA ASP A 781 39.10 -41.31 7.17
C ASP A 781 40.20 -40.34 6.73
N THR A 782 39.99 -39.06 7.02
CA THR A 782 41.01 -38.09 7.41
C THR A 782 40.33 -36.75 7.66
N LYS A 783 40.32 -36.32 8.92
CA LYS A 783 39.95 -34.96 9.33
C LYS A 783 41.01 -34.00 8.81
N ILE A 784 40.77 -33.42 7.63
CA ILE A 784 41.44 -32.19 7.17
C ILE A 784 40.50 -31.02 7.54
N PRO A 785 41.00 -29.86 8.02
CA PRO A 785 40.15 -28.78 8.49
C PRO A 785 39.26 -28.24 7.36
N SER A 786 37.96 -28.19 7.63
CA SER A 786 36.96 -27.44 6.87
C SER A 786 37.28 -25.95 6.95
N GLY A 787 37.85 -25.38 5.89
CA GLY A 787 38.19 -23.96 5.81
C GLY A 787 37.89 -23.41 4.41
N GLY A 788 36.61 -23.23 4.11
CA GLY A 788 36.18 -22.30 3.07
C GLY A 788 35.26 -21.30 3.75
N ASP A 789 35.73 -20.05 3.93
CA ASP A 789 34.95 -19.02 4.61
C ASP A 789 33.72 -18.64 3.78
N THR A 790 32.54 -18.75 4.38
CA THR A 790 31.30 -18.18 3.83
C THR A 790 31.43 -16.66 3.89
N VAL A 791 31.63 -16.01 2.75
CA VAL A 791 31.62 -14.55 2.65
C VAL A 791 30.16 -14.06 2.60
N GLN A 792 29.84 -13.11 3.47
CA GLN A 792 28.57 -12.37 3.43
C GLN A 792 28.88 -10.87 3.32
N LEU A 793 28.32 -10.22 2.29
CA LEU A 793 28.41 -8.78 2.08
C LEU A 793 27.00 -8.23 1.92
N SER A 794 26.78 -6.98 2.34
CA SER A 794 25.51 -6.31 2.09
C SER A 794 25.71 -4.82 1.85
N GLU A 795 24.86 -4.26 0.99
CA GLU A 795 24.84 -2.85 0.65
C GLU A 795 23.39 -2.35 0.65
N VAL A 796 23.16 -1.19 1.25
CA VAL A 796 21.84 -0.54 1.25
C VAL A 796 21.88 0.62 0.25
N VAL A 797 21.06 0.53 -0.79
CA VAL A 797 21.02 1.51 -1.88
C VAL A 797 19.66 2.20 -1.91
N GLN A 798 19.66 3.52 -2.09
CA GLN A 798 18.43 4.28 -2.33
C GLN A 798 18.15 4.32 -3.85
N PRO A 799 17.00 3.82 -4.33
CA PRO A 799 16.64 3.93 -5.73
C PRO A 799 16.52 5.39 -6.16
N HIS A 800 17.10 5.71 -7.31
CA HIS A 800 16.89 6.98 -8.00
C HIS A 800 15.79 6.78 -9.04
N ASN A 801 14.67 7.47 -8.87
CA ASN A 801 13.38 7.14 -9.51
C ASN A 801 12.99 5.68 -9.22
N ASP A 802 13.21 4.81 -10.21
CA ASP A 802 12.84 3.39 -10.17
C ASP A 802 14.08 2.47 -10.28
N TYR A 803 15.30 3.00 -10.29
CA TYR A 803 16.54 2.25 -10.56
C TYR A 803 17.55 2.33 -9.42
N PHE A 804 18.27 1.25 -9.17
CA PHE A 804 19.38 1.20 -8.21
C PHE A 804 20.55 0.37 -8.72
N GLN A 805 21.73 0.60 -8.14
CA GLN A 805 22.95 -0.13 -8.44
C GLN A 805 23.75 -0.38 -7.16
N ALA A 806 24.28 -1.59 -7.00
CA ALA A 806 25.21 -2.01 -5.95
C ALA A 806 26.47 -2.64 -6.56
N GLN A 807 27.60 -2.56 -5.87
CA GLN A 807 28.88 -3.12 -6.34
C GLN A 807 29.57 -3.90 -5.24
N PHE A 808 29.93 -5.15 -5.54
CA PHE A 808 30.62 -6.05 -4.61
C PHE A 808 31.95 -6.50 -5.19
N LEU A 809 32.93 -6.68 -4.32
CA LEU A 809 34.21 -7.28 -4.65
C LEU A 809 34.43 -8.46 -3.70
N VAL A 810 34.42 -9.67 -4.26
CA VAL A 810 34.39 -10.92 -3.49
C VAL A 810 35.66 -11.71 -3.70
N ALA A 811 36.34 -12.06 -2.61
CA ALA A 811 37.47 -12.98 -2.64
C ALA A 811 36.99 -14.41 -2.33
N LEU A 812 37.16 -15.34 -3.27
CA LEU A 812 36.80 -16.75 -3.10
C LEU A 812 38.07 -17.54 -2.77
N THR A 813 38.20 -18.00 -1.52
CA THR A 813 39.46 -18.53 -0.96
C THR A 813 39.63 -20.06 -1.04
N GLY A 814 38.77 -20.77 -1.78
CA GLY A 814 38.85 -22.22 -1.97
C GLY A 814 38.89 -22.65 -3.44
N GLN A 815 39.56 -23.76 -3.76
CA GLN A 815 39.50 -24.34 -5.09
C GLN A 815 38.17 -25.06 -5.32
N GLY A 816 37.61 -24.97 -6.52
CA GLY A 816 36.40 -25.67 -6.91
C GLY A 816 35.23 -24.75 -7.26
N LEU A 817 34.02 -25.32 -7.25
CA LEU A 817 32.79 -24.66 -7.66
C LEU A 817 32.11 -23.99 -6.46
N HIS A 818 32.11 -22.66 -6.45
CA HIS A 818 31.38 -21.83 -5.48
C HIS A 818 30.02 -21.44 -6.07
N THR A 819 29.03 -21.27 -5.20
CA THR A 819 27.77 -20.62 -5.58
C THR A 819 27.69 -19.27 -4.86
N VAL A 820 27.56 -18.20 -5.65
CA VAL A 820 27.35 -16.84 -5.16
C VAL A 820 25.88 -16.51 -5.31
N THR A 821 25.20 -16.27 -4.20
CA THR A 821 23.77 -15.98 -4.14
C THR A 821 23.57 -14.52 -3.77
N ILE A 822 22.80 -13.81 -4.58
CA ILE A 822 22.45 -12.40 -4.42
C ILE A 822 20.97 -12.33 -4.10
N ASP A 823 20.66 -11.83 -2.91
CA ASP A 823 19.32 -11.62 -2.41
C ASP A 823 19.00 -10.13 -2.38
N THR A 824 17.73 -9.80 -2.62
CA THR A 824 17.25 -8.44 -2.42
C THR A 824 16.11 -8.39 -1.43
N ALA A 825 16.16 -7.37 -0.59
CA ALA A 825 15.13 -7.04 0.36
C ALA A 825 14.81 -5.54 0.26
N VAL A 826 13.61 -5.17 0.66
CA VAL A 826 13.12 -3.80 0.64
C VAL A 826 13.12 -3.25 2.06
N LEU A 827 13.51 -1.98 2.19
CA LEU A 827 13.27 -1.17 3.38
C LEU A 827 12.22 -0.12 3.05
N ASP A 828 11.17 -0.04 3.87
CA ASP A 828 10.14 0.99 3.74
C ASP A 828 10.57 2.33 4.38
N ALA A 829 9.67 3.31 4.35
CA ALA A 829 9.89 4.63 4.94
C ALA A 829 10.12 4.59 6.48
N GLN A 830 9.62 3.55 7.15
CA GLN A 830 9.83 3.30 8.57
C GLN A 830 11.09 2.45 8.84
N HIS A 831 11.89 2.16 7.81
CA HIS A 831 13.07 1.29 7.87
C HIS A 831 12.76 -0.18 8.28
N THR A 832 11.53 -0.64 8.09
CA THR A 832 11.16 -2.04 8.29
C THR A 832 11.71 -2.90 7.14
N LEU A 833 12.31 -4.04 7.47
CA LEU A 833 12.89 -4.97 6.50
C LEU A 833 11.84 -5.94 5.94
N TRP A 834 11.74 -6.00 4.62
CA TRP A 834 10.85 -6.87 3.86
C TRP A 834 11.64 -7.78 2.92
N LYS A 835 11.51 -9.09 3.07
CA LYS A 835 12.18 -10.12 2.26
C LYS A 835 11.34 -10.47 1.02
N THR A 836 11.15 -9.48 0.15
CA THR A 836 10.25 -9.57 -1.02
C THR A 836 10.94 -9.45 -2.37
N GLY A 837 12.27 -9.31 -2.39
CA GLY A 837 13.04 -9.22 -3.63
C GLY A 837 13.41 -10.59 -4.21
N PRO A 838 13.73 -10.65 -5.51
CA PRO A 838 14.23 -11.85 -6.14
C PRO A 838 15.61 -12.26 -5.59
N GLN A 839 15.87 -13.56 -5.71
CA GLN A 839 17.15 -14.19 -5.47
C GLN A 839 17.76 -14.61 -6.81
N VAL A 840 19.03 -14.28 -7.04
CA VAL A 840 19.80 -14.67 -8.23
C VAL A 840 21.05 -15.40 -7.77
N SER A 841 21.31 -16.59 -8.31
CA SER A 841 22.53 -17.35 -7.99
C SER A 841 23.42 -17.49 -9.22
N LEU A 842 24.73 -17.33 -9.01
CA LEU A 842 25.79 -17.51 -10.00
C LEU A 842 26.72 -18.63 -9.53
N THR A 843 27.17 -19.47 -10.45
CA THR A 843 28.20 -20.47 -10.18
C THR A 843 29.55 -19.97 -10.67
N VAL A 844 30.58 -20.09 -9.82
CA VAL A 844 31.93 -19.58 -10.07
C VAL A 844 32.94 -20.68 -9.77
N LYS A 845 33.80 -21.01 -10.75
CA LYS A 845 34.84 -22.02 -10.62
C LYS A 845 36.20 -21.35 -10.48
N CYS A 846 36.85 -21.59 -9.34
CA CYS A 846 38.20 -21.11 -9.06
C CYS A 846 39.23 -22.18 -9.45
N HIS A 847 40.20 -21.80 -10.28
CA HIS A 847 41.27 -22.68 -10.80
C HIS A 847 42.66 -22.23 -10.38
N ASP A 848 43.58 -23.20 -10.25
CA ASP A 848 45.01 -22.97 -10.04
C ASP A 848 45.71 -22.69 -11.37
N ASP A 849 46.37 -21.55 -11.49
CA ASP A 849 47.27 -21.25 -12.61
C ASP A 849 48.61 -21.93 -12.36
N ALA A 850 48.68 -23.23 -12.65
CA ALA A 850 49.94 -23.97 -12.72
C ALA A 850 49.91 -25.05 -13.81
N LYS A 851 49.94 -24.61 -15.09
CA LYS A 851 50.91 -25.07 -16.12
C LYS A 851 50.64 -24.45 -17.50
N PRO A 852 51.66 -23.91 -18.19
CA PRO A 852 51.61 -23.75 -19.64
C PRO A 852 51.83 -25.14 -20.26
N SER A 853 50.93 -25.61 -21.13
CA SER A 853 51.20 -26.79 -21.95
C SER A 853 51.07 -26.45 -23.43
N THR A 854 52.22 -26.20 -24.03
CA THR A 854 52.49 -26.48 -25.43
C THR A 854 52.16 -27.94 -25.75
N SER A 855 51.20 -28.17 -26.65
CA SER A 855 51.22 -29.35 -27.51
C SER A 855 51.09 -28.87 -28.96
N MET A 856 52.12 -29.17 -29.75
CA MET A 856 52.18 -28.94 -31.18
C MET A 856 51.21 -29.89 -31.89
N ALA A 857 50.47 -29.35 -32.86
CA ALA A 857 50.06 -30.08 -34.05
C ALA A 857 50.41 -29.20 -35.27
N GLY A 858 51.34 -29.70 -36.09
CA GLY A 858 51.78 -29.10 -37.35
C GLY A 858 50.76 -29.25 -38.50
N PRO A 859 51.09 -28.75 -39.70
CA PRO A 859 50.14 -28.06 -40.57
C PRO A 859 49.64 -28.90 -41.76
N SER A 860 48.35 -28.77 -42.11
CA SER A 860 47.86 -28.98 -43.48
C SER A 860 46.42 -28.45 -43.62
N GLY A 861 46.24 -27.40 -44.43
CA GLY A 861 44.91 -26.87 -44.78
C GLY A 861 44.91 -25.39 -45.15
N MET A 862 45.61 -25.00 -46.21
CA MET A 862 45.45 -23.69 -46.84
C MET A 862 44.08 -23.60 -47.54
N ALA A 863 43.27 -22.60 -47.16
CA ALA A 863 42.30 -21.89 -48.00
C ALA A 863 41.96 -20.52 -47.34
N PRO A 864 41.61 -19.48 -48.11
CA PRO A 864 42.32 -18.20 -48.06
C PRO A 864 41.67 -17.11 -47.21
N ALA A 865 42.47 -16.06 -46.96
CA ALA A 865 42.09 -14.80 -46.36
C ALA A 865 40.87 -14.15 -47.02
N LEU A 866 39.82 -13.88 -46.22
CA LEU A 866 38.73 -13.00 -46.60
C LEU A 866 39.22 -11.55 -46.56
N LYS A 867 39.28 -10.93 -47.75
CA LYS A 867 39.45 -9.49 -47.95
C LYS A 867 38.39 -8.69 -47.17
N PRO A 868 38.70 -7.45 -46.74
CA PRO A 868 37.68 -6.54 -46.24
C PRO A 868 36.64 -6.24 -47.34
N PRO A 869 35.35 -6.03 -46.98
CA PRO A 869 34.30 -5.78 -47.95
C PRO A 869 34.51 -4.44 -48.68
N ALA A 870 34.19 -4.43 -49.97
CA ALA A 870 34.26 -3.25 -50.84
C ALA A 870 33.21 -2.19 -50.45
N PRO A 871 33.46 -0.89 -50.72
CA PRO A 871 32.49 0.17 -50.46
C PRO A 871 31.24 0.02 -51.33
N PRO A 872 30.06 0.51 -50.87
CA PRO A 872 28.81 0.38 -51.59
C PRO A 872 28.80 1.20 -52.89
N PRO A 873 28.05 0.76 -53.92
CA PRO A 873 27.94 1.49 -55.19
C PRO A 873 27.14 2.79 -55.03
N PRO A 874 27.34 3.78 -55.92
CA PRO A 874 26.61 5.04 -55.88
C PRO A 874 25.10 4.82 -56.18
N PRO A 875 24.22 5.69 -55.66
CA PRO A 875 22.77 5.54 -55.80
C PRO A 875 22.33 5.70 -57.26
N GLN A 876 21.50 4.76 -57.74
CA GLN A 876 20.82 4.88 -59.04
C GLN A 876 19.64 5.88 -58.95
N PRO A 877 19.34 6.62 -60.03
CA PRO A 877 18.30 7.64 -60.06
C PRO A 877 16.89 7.04 -60.05
N PHE A 878 15.97 7.74 -59.35
CA PHE A 878 14.55 7.39 -59.22
C PHE A 878 13.81 7.28 -60.56
N PRO A 879 12.90 6.31 -60.74
CA PRO A 879 12.00 6.28 -61.89
C PRO A 879 10.86 7.32 -61.75
N ALA A 880 10.51 7.95 -62.89
CA ALA A 880 9.47 8.96 -63.03
C ALA A 880 8.05 8.42 -62.74
N PRO A 881 7.10 9.28 -62.33
CA PRO A 881 5.74 8.85 -61.94
C PRO A 881 4.88 8.50 -63.16
N ALA A 882 4.18 7.36 -63.07
CA ALA A 882 3.18 6.94 -64.05
C ALA A 882 1.88 7.77 -63.90
N ARG A 883 1.36 8.23 -65.04
CA ARG A 883 0.07 8.91 -65.18
C ARG A 883 -1.10 7.95 -64.90
N VAL A 884 -2.09 8.45 -64.18
CA VAL A 884 -3.40 7.83 -63.92
C VAL A 884 -4.33 8.08 -65.11
N PRO A 885 -5.24 7.16 -65.48
CA PRO A 885 -6.45 7.51 -66.23
C PRO A 885 -7.52 8.16 -65.34
#